data_AF-A0AA39MLC5-F1
#
_entry.id   AF-A0AA39MLC5-F1
#
_cell.length_a   1.000
_cell.length_b   1.000
_cell.length_c   1.000
_cell.angle_alpha   90.00
_cell.angle_beta   90.00
_cell.angle_gamma   90.00
#
_symmetry.space_group_name_H-M   'P 1'
#
loop_
_entity.id
_entity.type
_entity.pdbx_description
1 polymer ?
#
loop_
_entity_poly.entity_id
_entity_poly.type
_entity_poly.pdbx_seq_one_letter_code
_entity_poly.pdbx_strand_id
1 'polypeptide(L)'
;MLMTCNDQRLSVFSCQKEGVYSNTKHLGFWDFPARMNWRVHRCDLQCHSGLCPPGICVAQSEKLRYGLHTPAISKNDGNDVSVAGKVAFLQAWLFFGALTEVGSLYGLEFDAGKMFASGDPNTVSTAELDGLPMRLFTASQRRRLAGTRELRSRLYAIARQVQFIITRAGEFEDEHEYTFSECQVLWSIHILLRIILLTFLCHSPQWNIDPKDGTSVSVGDVRYDWAHEGEGRMAKLRFDRLVQKGWCKSELSGLGYDMMLFNYFVERPEARRNHTNCMETRCIASQTSEEDYRTVHVSIDCECQSVSVDSERLRDSLSRGRIPKIIVSRNLELSVVHEESYPYIAISHVWADGLGNPFENALPRCQLRRLRDFMTALSSVHGVTRFRPMALWIDTLCIPVAPHLKEYRKLAIRLLGQTFYDAKIVLVLDRELCSVESQKVSDLELGIRIISGGWMKRLWTLQEAALSIESKSSLGKMYFQMGDGPVRWNKLLHTFQHMPSKPSSKPLPHPRKPTALASTIQEIKEGLLFRLWVEASITSRLPSVSDLQPWGLDTQFQRLARAVQNRTTSKSEDEAICLASLANFDLSNILSVQTAEEHMQHFYLLLREIPVAIIFVQLPIFSTPDRSYPKHKERSVSLGTSVTPLSPYRSHERKPCVCGAALCRGRIPHGRDMRA
;
A
#
# COMPACT_ATOMS: atom_id res chain seq x y z
N MET A 1 16.00 1.20 -12.93
CA MET A 1 14.61 1.60 -12.61
C MET A 1 14.57 2.03 -11.16
N LEU A 2 15.22 3.15 -10.86
CA LEU A 2 14.76 4.01 -9.78
C LEU A 2 13.54 4.72 -10.36
N MET A 3 12.52 4.87 -9.52
CA MET A 3 11.12 5.12 -9.87
C MET A 3 10.92 6.02 -11.10
N THR A 4 10.43 5.44 -12.20
CA THR A 4 9.82 6.20 -13.30
C THR A 4 8.45 6.71 -12.84
N CYS A 5 8.44 7.59 -11.85
CA CYS A 5 7.35 8.54 -11.70
C CYS A 5 7.82 9.75 -12.50
N ASN A 6 7.07 10.16 -13.51
CA ASN A 6 7.38 11.29 -14.39
C ASN A 6 7.40 12.66 -13.66
N ASP A 7 7.42 12.65 -12.32
CA ASP A 7 7.30 13.82 -11.47
C ASP A 7 8.70 14.26 -11.01
N GLN A 8 9.19 15.37 -11.57
CA GLN A 8 10.47 16.00 -11.23
C GLN A 8 10.65 16.23 -9.72
N ARG A 9 9.56 16.20 -8.94
CA ARG A 9 9.54 16.41 -7.48
C ARG A 9 10.25 15.34 -6.65
N LEU A 10 10.29 14.07 -7.07
CA LEU A 10 11.15 13.05 -6.43
C LEU A 10 12.60 13.18 -6.86
N SER A 11 12.78 13.72 -8.07
CA SER A 11 14.09 13.94 -8.65
C SER A 11 14.78 15.16 -8.06
N VAL A 12 14.19 15.90 -7.12
CA VAL A 12 14.67 17.22 -6.68
C VAL A 12 14.38 17.40 -5.17
N PHE A 13 15.39 17.77 -4.38
CA PHE A 13 15.26 17.96 -2.92
C PHE A 13 16.00 19.21 -2.41
N SER A 14 15.51 19.82 -1.34
CA SER A 14 16.11 21.02 -0.74
C SER A 14 17.52 20.72 -0.20
N CYS A 15 18.45 21.65 -0.41
CA CYS A 15 19.83 21.58 0.07
C CYS A 15 20.02 22.45 1.32
N GLN A 16 20.67 21.91 2.36
CA GLN A 16 21.00 22.69 3.55
C GLN A 16 22.37 23.36 3.36
N LYS A 17 22.36 24.69 3.17
CA LYS A 17 23.57 25.50 3.00
C LYS A 17 23.94 26.22 4.30
N GLU A 18 24.62 25.53 5.19
CA GLU A 18 25.34 26.19 6.29
C GLU A 18 26.85 26.02 6.07
N GLY A 19 27.51 26.95 5.38
CA GLY A 19 28.97 27.16 5.36
C GLY A 19 29.92 26.01 4.93
N VAL A 20 29.45 24.77 4.83
CA VAL A 20 30.24 23.56 4.56
C VAL A 20 30.45 23.35 3.05
N TYR A 21 29.55 23.92 2.24
CA TYR A 21 29.46 23.63 0.81
C TYR A 21 30.24 24.59 -0.10
N SER A 22 30.66 25.76 0.41
CA SER A 22 31.21 26.82 -0.45
C SER A 22 32.69 26.63 -0.84
N ASN A 23 33.41 25.62 -0.33
CA ASN A 23 34.86 25.55 -0.58
C ASN A 23 35.56 24.18 -0.46
N THR A 24 34.84 23.05 -0.45
CA THR A 24 35.49 21.74 -0.22
C THR A 24 36.02 21.11 -1.51
N LYS A 25 37.30 21.37 -1.80
CA LYS A 25 38.13 20.45 -2.60
C LYS A 25 38.01 19.04 -2.01
N HIS A 26 37.84 18.05 -2.89
CA HIS A 26 37.66 16.62 -2.63
C HIS A 26 38.64 16.05 -1.56
N LEU A 27 38.22 16.02 -0.30
CA LEU A 27 38.98 15.49 0.83
C LEU A 27 38.20 14.30 1.43
N GLY A 28 38.92 13.24 1.84
CA GLY A 28 38.42 11.87 2.07
C GLY A 28 37.14 11.70 2.90
N PHE A 29 36.33 10.68 2.56
CA PHE A 29 35.04 10.36 3.19
C PHE A 29 35.17 9.93 4.67
N TRP A 30 36.22 9.18 5.01
CA TRP A 30 36.36 8.54 6.33
C TRP A 30 36.80 9.49 7.44
N ASP A 31 37.66 10.45 7.14
CA ASP A 31 38.19 11.44 8.07
C ASP A 31 37.41 12.78 8.01
N PHE A 32 36.36 12.85 7.19
CA PHE A 32 35.50 14.04 7.05
C PHE A 32 34.93 14.55 8.38
N PRO A 33 34.37 13.72 9.28
CA PRO A 33 33.86 14.20 10.56
C PRO A 33 34.94 14.90 11.40
N ALA A 34 36.11 14.25 11.56
CA ALA A 34 37.20 14.78 12.36
C ALA A 34 37.71 16.13 11.83
N ARG A 35 37.88 16.25 10.49
CA ARG A 35 38.29 17.51 9.85
C ARG A 35 37.28 18.64 10.04
N MET A 36 35.99 18.33 10.10
CA MET A 36 34.92 19.31 10.30
C MET A 36 34.62 19.57 11.79
N ASN A 37 35.49 19.10 12.68
CA ASN A 37 35.36 19.19 14.14
C ASN A 37 34.13 18.45 14.72
N TRP A 38 33.74 17.35 14.10
CA TRP A 38 32.65 16.47 14.54
C TRP A 38 33.19 15.16 15.12
N ARG A 39 32.52 14.69 16.17
CA ARG A 39 32.69 13.39 16.80
C ARG A 39 31.58 12.46 16.36
N VAL A 40 31.93 11.22 16.04
CA VAL A 40 30.97 10.13 15.81
C VAL A 40 30.92 9.28 17.06
N HIS A 41 29.73 9.07 17.62
CA HIS A 41 29.54 8.29 18.85
C HIS A 41 29.13 6.84 18.58
N ARG A 42 28.60 6.56 17.39
CA ARG A 42 28.16 5.22 17.01
C ARG A 42 29.31 4.42 16.44
N CYS A 43 29.52 3.22 16.96
CA CYS A 43 30.54 2.27 16.52
C CYS A 43 29.90 0.93 16.12
N ASP A 44 30.50 0.26 15.12
CA ASP A 44 30.06 -1.07 14.69
C ASP A 44 30.60 -2.15 15.64
N LEU A 45 29.69 -2.98 16.19
CA LEU A 45 30.05 -4.11 17.06
C LEU A 45 30.83 -5.22 16.33
N GLN A 46 30.80 -5.26 14.99
CA GLN A 46 31.58 -6.22 14.18
C GLN A 46 33.01 -5.75 13.84
N CYS A 47 33.38 -4.51 14.20
CA CYS A 47 34.73 -3.97 14.01
C CYS A 47 35.82 -4.81 14.71
N HIS A 48 35.46 -5.60 15.72
CA HIS A 48 36.40 -6.35 16.57
C HIS A 48 36.83 -7.72 16.01
N SER A 49 36.50 -8.02 14.74
CA SER A 49 37.06 -9.15 14.00
C SER A 49 37.86 -8.71 12.76
N GLY A 50 38.62 -7.62 12.91
CA GLY A 50 39.73 -7.27 12.01
C GLY A 50 39.40 -6.41 10.78
N LEU A 51 38.29 -5.66 10.79
CA LEU A 51 37.84 -4.89 9.60
C LEU A 51 37.49 -3.41 9.88
N CYS A 52 38.03 -2.81 10.94
CA CYS A 52 38.06 -1.35 11.00
C CYS A 52 39.10 -0.80 10.00
N PRO A 53 38.82 0.33 9.30
CA PRO A 53 39.83 1.00 8.48
C PRO A 53 41.10 1.25 9.31
N PRO A 54 42.31 1.10 8.74
CA PRO A 54 43.55 1.34 9.50
C PRO A 54 43.55 2.75 10.11
N GLY A 55 43.57 2.84 11.44
CA GLY A 55 43.91 4.07 12.19
C GLY A 55 42.79 4.89 12.83
N ILE A 56 41.52 4.44 12.88
CA ILE A 56 40.40 5.29 13.37
C ILE A 56 39.63 4.71 14.59
N CYS A 57 40.06 3.57 15.14
CA CYS A 57 39.33 2.97 16.28
C CYS A 57 39.76 3.59 17.62
N VAL A 58 38.88 4.39 18.24
CA VAL A 58 39.04 4.90 19.61
C VAL A 58 37.89 4.37 20.47
N ALA A 59 37.94 3.08 20.82
CA ALA A 59 37.00 2.51 21.79
C ALA A 59 37.74 2.23 23.11
N GLN A 60 37.69 3.19 24.02
CA GLN A 60 37.81 2.89 25.45
C GLN A 60 36.50 2.26 25.94
N SER A 61 36.67 1.32 26.86
CA SER A 61 35.66 0.46 27.43
C SER A 61 34.54 1.23 28.15
N GLU A 62 33.40 1.43 27.51
CA GLU A 62 32.10 1.49 28.19
C GLU A 62 30.98 1.28 27.16
N LYS A 63 30.35 0.11 27.23
CA LYS A 63 29.34 -0.38 26.28
C LYS A 63 28.02 0.39 26.49
N LEU A 64 27.91 1.62 25.99
CA LEU A 64 26.60 2.24 25.83
C LEU A 64 25.93 1.66 24.59
N ARG A 65 24.96 0.79 24.90
CA ARG A 65 24.10 0.09 23.95
C ARG A 65 23.33 1.12 23.14
N TYR A 66 23.14 0.85 21.85
CA TYR A 66 22.09 1.40 21.01
C TYR A 66 20.88 1.91 21.84
N GLY A 67 20.58 3.20 21.76
CA GLY A 67 19.46 3.81 22.49
C GLY A 67 19.42 5.35 22.41
N LEU A 68 18.25 5.93 22.69
CA LEU A 68 17.91 7.37 22.61
C LEU A 68 18.80 8.32 23.45
N HIS A 69 19.72 7.81 24.27
CA HIS A 69 20.50 8.60 25.21
C HIS A 69 21.82 9.14 24.67
N THR A 70 22.25 8.74 23.46
CA THR A 70 23.49 9.24 22.85
C THR A 70 23.27 9.59 21.37
N PRO A 71 23.47 10.85 20.96
CA PRO A 71 23.28 11.27 19.57
C PRO A 71 24.28 10.57 18.66
N ALA A 72 23.95 10.38 17.38
CA ALA A 72 24.85 9.70 16.43
C ALA A 72 26.19 10.43 16.27
N ILE A 73 26.13 11.76 16.32
CA ILE A 73 27.24 12.69 16.13
C ILE A 73 27.09 13.89 17.07
N SER A 74 28.20 14.51 17.46
CA SER A 74 28.22 15.81 18.14
C SER A 74 29.42 16.64 17.67
N LYS A 75 29.49 17.92 18.01
CA LYS A 75 30.73 18.68 17.86
C LYS A 75 31.75 18.26 18.92
N ASN A 76 33.03 18.38 18.58
CA ASN A 76 34.15 18.10 19.48
C ASN A 76 34.37 19.19 20.54
N ASP A 77 33.94 20.43 20.26
CA ASP A 77 34.06 21.57 21.17
C ASP A 77 32.95 21.62 22.24
N GLY A 78 31.99 20.68 22.20
CA GLY A 78 30.87 20.63 23.13
C GLY A 78 29.77 21.67 22.86
N ASN A 79 29.88 22.45 21.78
CA ASN A 79 28.86 23.43 21.42
C ASN A 79 27.60 22.75 20.88
N ASP A 80 26.44 23.27 21.26
CA ASP A 80 25.17 22.90 20.65
C ASP A 80 25.14 23.32 19.19
N VAL A 81 24.71 22.40 18.31
CA VAL A 81 24.55 22.66 16.88
C VAL A 81 23.08 22.81 16.55
N SER A 82 22.75 23.75 15.67
CA SER A 82 21.41 23.83 15.07
C SER A 82 21.05 22.50 14.38
N VAL A 83 19.76 22.18 14.35
CA VAL A 83 19.26 21.00 13.61
C VAL A 83 19.66 21.11 12.13
N ALA A 84 19.53 22.31 11.54
CA ALA A 84 19.93 22.59 10.17
C ALA A 84 21.43 22.33 9.93
N GLY A 85 22.31 22.76 10.84
CA GLY A 85 23.75 22.54 10.73
C GLY A 85 24.15 21.08 10.85
N LYS A 86 23.46 20.32 11.70
CA LYS A 86 23.60 18.86 11.77
C LYS A 86 23.17 18.19 10.47
N VAL A 87 22.02 18.55 9.92
CA VAL A 87 21.51 18.00 8.66
C VAL A 87 22.41 18.37 7.47
N ALA A 88 22.92 19.60 7.42
CA ALA A 88 23.89 20.05 6.42
C ALA A 88 25.19 19.23 6.47
N PHE A 89 25.70 18.98 7.67
CA PHE A 89 26.88 18.12 7.86
C PHE A 89 26.61 16.69 7.39
N LEU A 90 25.47 16.09 7.76
CA LEU A 90 25.08 14.76 7.31
C LEU A 90 24.93 14.70 5.78
N GLN A 91 24.37 15.74 5.15
CA GLN A 91 24.26 15.82 3.70
C GLN A 91 25.64 15.83 3.03
N ALA A 92 26.53 16.72 3.47
CA ALA A 92 27.88 16.84 2.92
C ALA A 92 28.66 15.53 3.04
N TRP A 93 28.55 14.86 4.19
CA TRP A 93 29.27 13.62 4.45
C TRP A 93 28.64 12.40 3.78
N LEU A 94 27.37 12.13 4.07
CA LEU A 94 26.71 10.85 3.77
C LEU A 94 25.98 10.84 2.42
N PHE A 95 25.63 12.01 1.87
CA PHE A 95 25.13 12.07 0.50
C PHE A 95 26.29 12.29 -0.47
N PHE A 96 26.94 13.45 -0.41
CA PHE A 96 27.94 13.84 -1.40
C PHE A 96 29.28 13.14 -1.21
N GLY A 97 29.77 13.06 0.03
CA GLY A 97 30.99 12.32 0.35
C GLY A 97 30.87 10.84 0.00
N ALA A 98 29.77 10.19 0.37
CA ALA A 98 29.52 8.79 0.02
C ALA A 98 29.41 8.57 -1.50
N LEU A 99 28.69 9.44 -2.22
CA LEU A 99 28.57 9.34 -3.67
C LEU A 99 29.94 9.49 -4.36
N THR A 100 30.75 10.44 -3.90
CA THR A 100 32.11 10.66 -4.41
C THR A 100 33.03 9.47 -4.13
N GLU A 101 33.02 8.95 -2.89
CA GLU A 101 33.81 7.77 -2.50
C GLU A 101 33.40 6.56 -3.34
N VAL A 102 32.10 6.30 -3.51
CA VAL A 102 31.60 5.23 -4.38
C VAL A 102 32.08 5.46 -5.81
N GLY A 103 31.91 6.66 -6.37
CA GLY A 103 32.39 6.98 -7.73
C GLY A 103 33.87 6.67 -7.93
N SER A 104 34.70 7.00 -6.95
CA SER A 104 36.15 6.73 -7.00
C SER A 104 36.48 5.24 -7.14
N LEU A 105 35.70 4.35 -6.49
CA LEU A 105 35.84 2.89 -6.62
C LEU A 105 35.67 2.42 -8.07
N TYR A 106 34.83 3.12 -8.83
CA TYR A 106 34.51 2.79 -10.23
C TYR A 106 35.25 3.68 -11.22
N GLY A 107 35.94 4.74 -10.77
CA GLY A 107 36.64 5.69 -11.64
C GLY A 107 35.67 6.62 -12.36
N LEU A 108 34.54 6.92 -11.69
CA LEU A 108 33.59 7.92 -12.12
C LEU A 108 33.75 9.13 -11.22
N GLU A 109 33.85 10.31 -11.83
CA GLU A 109 33.80 11.57 -11.11
C GLU A 109 32.36 12.05 -11.05
N PHE A 110 31.88 12.31 -9.84
CA PHE A 110 30.60 12.96 -9.60
C PHE A 110 30.83 14.43 -9.31
N ASP A 111 30.37 15.27 -10.22
CA ASP A 111 30.38 16.72 -10.05
C ASP A 111 29.14 17.14 -9.26
N ALA A 112 29.30 17.46 -7.98
CA ALA A 112 28.22 17.95 -7.13
C ALA A 112 27.57 19.23 -7.69
N GLY A 113 28.31 20.04 -8.45
CA GLY A 113 27.81 21.24 -9.12
C GLY A 113 26.79 20.94 -10.22
N LYS A 114 26.92 19.79 -10.90
CA LYS A 114 25.96 19.33 -11.91
C LYS A 114 24.71 18.68 -11.32
N MET A 115 24.75 18.36 -10.03
CA MET A 115 23.59 17.82 -9.33
C MET A 115 22.62 18.92 -8.89
N PHE A 116 22.92 20.21 -9.00
CA PHE A 116 21.93 21.25 -8.71
C PHE A 116 20.86 21.30 -9.81
N ALA A 117 19.59 21.42 -9.41
CA ALA A 117 18.50 21.56 -10.34
C ALA A 117 18.69 22.81 -11.21
N SER A 118 18.39 22.73 -12.51
CA SER A 118 18.62 23.83 -13.45
C SER A 118 17.99 25.12 -12.96
N GLY A 119 18.83 26.09 -12.56
CA GLY A 119 18.40 27.42 -12.12
C GLY A 119 18.13 27.59 -10.62
N ASP A 120 18.19 26.53 -9.80
CA ASP A 120 18.02 26.65 -8.34
C ASP A 120 19.24 26.12 -7.58
N PRO A 121 20.08 27.00 -7.01
CA PRO A 121 21.27 26.59 -6.30
C PRO A 121 20.93 25.98 -4.92
N ASN A 122 19.70 26.06 -4.44
CA ASN A 122 19.27 25.53 -3.15
C ASN A 122 18.59 24.16 -3.27
N THR A 123 18.58 23.58 -4.46
CA THR A 123 17.86 22.34 -4.70
C THR A 123 18.69 21.39 -5.56
N VAL A 124 18.80 20.14 -5.13
CA VAL A 124 19.65 19.12 -5.73
C VAL A 124 18.77 18.11 -6.44
N SER A 125 19.11 17.79 -7.68
CA SER A 125 18.50 16.74 -8.46
C SER A 125 19.14 15.37 -8.22
N THR A 126 18.29 14.37 -7.97
CA THR A 126 18.62 12.94 -7.92
C THR A 126 18.38 12.22 -9.25
N ALA A 127 17.97 12.92 -10.33
CA ALA A 127 17.72 12.29 -11.63
C ALA A 127 18.95 11.53 -12.16
N GLU A 128 20.15 12.08 -11.94
CA GLU A 128 21.42 11.42 -12.29
C GLU A 128 21.69 10.14 -11.49
N LEU A 129 20.96 9.87 -10.40
CA LEU A 129 21.08 8.61 -9.68
C LEU A 129 20.30 7.48 -10.36
N ASP A 130 19.37 7.79 -11.26
CA ASP A 130 18.56 6.78 -11.93
C ASP A 130 19.40 5.87 -12.81
N GLY A 131 19.31 4.56 -12.59
CA GLY A 131 20.12 3.56 -13.29
C GLY A 131 21.60 3.53 -12.87
N LEU A 132 21.99 4.31 -11.85
CA LEU A 132 23.36 4.37 -11.35
C LEU A 132 23.94 3.00 -10.99
N PRO A 133 23.23 2.06 -10.32
CA PRO A 133 23.78 0.74 -10.02
C PRO A 133 24.30 -0.01 -11.25
N MET A 134 23.57 0.07 -12.38
CA MET A 134 23.98 -0.59 -13.61
C MET A 134 25.11 0.15 -14.33
N ARG A 135 25.16 1.48 -14.25
CA ARG A 135 26.29 2.26 -14.78
C ARG A 135 27.58 1.96 -14.02
N LEU A 136 27.53 1.91 -12.69
CA LEU A 136 28.66 1.52 -11.84
C LEU A 136 29.09 0.08 -12.13
N PHE A 137 28.14 -0.86 -12.21
CA PHE A 137 28.45 -2.24 -12.58
C PHE A 137 29.17 -2.32 -13.93
N THR A 138 28.67 -1.63 -14.96
CA THR A 138 29.30 -1.58 -16.29
C THR A 138 30.70 -0.96 -16.24
N ALA A 139 30.90 0.12 -15.47
CA ALA A 139 32.21 0.73 -15.29
C ALA A 139 33.21 -0.23 -14.62
N SER A 140 32.78 -1.01 -13.63
CA SER A 140 33.62 -2.02 -12.98
C SER A 140 34.04 -3.15 -13.93
N GLN A 141 33.18 -3.54 -14.87
CA GLN A 141 33.50 -4.57 -15.86
C GLN A 141 34.64 -4.10 -16.77
N ARG A 142 34.58 -2.85 -17.24
CA ARG A 142 35.65 -2.24 -18.06
C ARG A 142 36.99 -2.22 -17.34
N ARG A 143 36.97 -2.07 -16.02
CA ARG A 143 38.17 -2.05 -15.16
C ARG A 143 38.57 -3.44 -14.62
N ARG A 144 37.82 -4.50 -14.98
CA ARG A 144 38.00 -5.88 -14.47
C ARG A 144 37.91 -6.00 -12.95
N LEU A 145 37.12 -5.13 -12.31
CA LEU A 145 36.89 -5.12 -10.85
C LEU A 145 35.53 -5.73 -10.46
N ALA A 146 34.67 -6.03 -11.44
CA ALA A 146 33.33 -6.54 -11.20
C ALA A 146 33.34 -7.82 -10.35
N GLY A 147 32.63 -7.79 -9.21
CA GLY A 147 32.48 -8.95 -8.34
C GLY A 147 33.68 -9.26 -7.46
N THR A 148 34.76 -8.48 -7.54
CA THR A 148 35.94 -8.68 -6.68
C THR A 148 35.60 -8.48 -5.20
N ARG A 149 36.25 -9.28 -4.33
CA ARG A 149 36.06 -9.19 -2.87
C ARG A 149 36.45 -7.81 -2.34
N GLU A 150 37.55 -7.24 -2.83
CA GLU A 150 38.04 -5.90 -2.50
C GLU A 150 36.96 -4.82 -2.72
N LEU A 151 36.41 -4.77 -3.94
CA LEU A 151 35.37 -3.80 -4.32
C LEU A 151 34.12 -3.96 -3.46
N ARG A 152 33.67 -5.21 -3.28
CA ARG A 152 32.48 -5.53 -2.48
C ARG A 152 32.67 -5.11 -1.02
N SER A 153 33.82 -5.42 -0.41
CA SER A 153 34.12 -5.04 0.98
C SER A 153 34.13 -3.52 1.17
N ARG A 154 34.78 -2.78 0.26
CA ARG A 154 34.82 -1.31 0.33
C ARG A 154 33.43 -0.69 0.14
N LEU A 155 32.67 -1.18 -0.83
CA LEU A 155 31.31 -0.69 -1.10
C LEU A 155 30.37 -0.97 0.07
N TYR A 156 30.45 -2.17 0.65
CA TYR A 156 29.67 -2.54 1.82
C TYR A 156 30.05 -1.69 3.03
N ALA A 157 31.34 -1.42 3.26
CA ALA A 157 31.79 -0.55 4.34
C ALA A 157 31.19 0.86 4.24
N ILE A 158 31.14 1.45 3.03
CA ILE A 158 30.49 2.76 2.81
C ILE A 158 29.00 2.68 3.11
N ALA A 159 28.29 1.69 2.56
CA ALA A 159 26.86 1.48 2.82
C ALA A 159 26.58 1.35 4.32
N ARG A 160 27.39 0.54 5.01
CA ARG A 160 27.25 0.27 6.43
C ARG A 160 27.49 1.53 7.27
N GLN A 161 28.50 2.31 6.92
CA GLN A 161 28.76 3.60 7.57
C GLN A 161 27.57 4.55 7.41
N VAL A 162 27.04 4.71 6.19
CA VAL A 162 25.86 5.55 5.96
C VAL A 162 24.68 5.06 6.79
N GLN A 163 24.37 3.76 6.69
CA GLN A 163 23.27 3.12 7.43
C GLN A 163 23.37 3.36 8.93
N PHE A 164 24.53 3.12 9.55
CA PHE A 164 24.71 3.26 11.00
C PHE A 164 24.46 4.68 11.49
N ILE A 165 24.89 5.69 10.73
CA ILE A 165 24.73 7.09 11.14
C ILE A 165 23.27 7.54 10.97
N ILE A 166 22.59 7.15 9.88
CA ILE A 166 21.21 7.60 9.63
C ILE A 166 20.13 6.75 10.29
N THR A 167 20.45 5.57 10.83
CA THR A 167 19.44 4.73 11.50
C THR A 167 18.94 5.44 12.76
N ARG A 168 17.65 5.39 13.06
CA ARG A 168 17.12 6.02 14.27
C ARG A 168 17.66 5.37 15.55
N ALA A 169 17.77 6.17 16.61
CA ALA A 169 18.17 5.69 17.93
C ALA A 169 17.07 4.88 18.64
N GLY A 170 15.80 5.06 18.25
CA GLY A 170 14.64 4.30 18.73
C GLY A 170 13.64 4.00 17.61
N GLU A 171 12.78 3.00 17.80
CA GLU A 171 11.83 2.54 16.75
C GLU A 171 10.69 3.55 16.47
N PHE A 172 10.43 4.52 17.36
CA PHE A 172 9.22 5.33 17.33
C PHE A 172 9.43 6.85 17.27
N GLU A 173 10.63 7.36 17.53
CA GLU A 173 10.88 8.80 17.65
C GLU A 173 12.14 9.24 16.90
N ASP A 174 12.04 10.41 16.26
CA ASP A 174 13.16 11.15 15.70
C ASP A 174 13.88 11.90 16.83
N GLU A 175 15.20 12.07 16.69
CA GLU A 175 16.05 12.82 17.61
C GLU A 175 15.63 14.30 17.69
N HIS A 176 15.08 14.85 16.59
CA HIS A 176 14.63 16.24 16.51
C HIS A 176 13.28 16.39 15.79
N GLU A 177 12.59 17.49 16.08
CA GLU A 177 11.45 17.93 15.27
C GLU A 177 11.91 18.58 13.95
N TYR A 178 12.28 17.75 12.99
CA TYR A 178 12.72 18.22 11.68
C TYR A 178 11.64 18.99 10.92
N THR A 179 12.07 20.01 10.19
CA THR A 179 11.31 20.66 9.13
C THR A 179 11.16 19.73 7.92
N PHE A 180 10.24 20.08 7.01
CA PHE A 180 10.05 19.29 5.78
C PHE A 180 11.30 19.25 4.91
N SER A 181 12.01 20.38 4.77
CA SER A 181 13.22 20.45 3.95
C SER A 181 14.37 19.62 4.54
N GLU A 182 14.53 19.64 5.86
CA GLU A 182 15.51 18.78 6.55
C GLU A 182 15.16 17.29 6.37
N CYS A 183 13.86 16.94 6.48
CA CYS A 183 13.41 15.59 6.19
C CYS A 183 13.73 15.17 4.74
N GLN A 184 13.58 16.06 3.75
CA GLN A 184 13.91 15.75 2.35
C GLN A 184 15.41 15.40 2.19
N VAL A 185 16.29 16.09 2.91
CA VAL A 185 17.73 15.78 2.91
C VAL A 185 18.00 14.41 3.54
N LEU A 186 17.43 14.12 4.71
CA LEU A 186 17.64 12.83 5.36
C LEU A 186 17.12 11.66 4.51
N TRP A 187 15.98 11.85 3.85
CA TRP A 187 15.44 10.90 2.88
C TRP A 187 16.33 10.72 1.65
N SER A 188 17.00 11.77 1.15
CA SER A 188 17.89 11.63 -0.01
C SER A 188 19.14 10.82 0.33
N ILE A 189 19.66 10.93 1.56
CA ILE A 189 20.74 10.06 2.07
C ILE A 189 20.26 8.61 2.12
N HIS A 190 19.03 8.35 2.58
CA HIS A 190 18.46 7.01 2.59
C HIS A 190 18.28 6.42 1.18
N ILE A 191 17.81 7.22 0.21
CA ILE A 191 17.71 6.81 -1.19
C ILE A 191 19.10 6.43 -1.73
N LEU A 192 20.13 7.23 -1.44
CA LEU A 192 21.50 6.91 -1.84
C LEU A 192 21.98 5.61 -1.19
N LEU A 193 21.72 5.39 0.09
CA LEU A 193 22.06 4.13 0.77
C LEU A 193 21.47 2.93 0.00
N ARG A 194 20.19 2.98 -0.37
CA ARG A 194 19.54 1.91 -1.14
C ARG A 194 20.21 1.69 -2.50
N ILE A 195 20.63 2.76 -3.17
CA ILE A 195 21.37 2.70 -4.44
C ILE A 195 22.73 2.01 -4.26
N ILE A 196 23.45 2.34 -3.19
CA ILE A 196 24.74 1.72 -2.86
C ILE A 196 24.53 0.23 -2.57
N LEU A 197 23.52 -0.15 -1.79
CA LEU A 197 23.16 -1.55 -1.52
C LEU A 197 22.74 -2.30 -2.79
N LEU A 198 21.95 -1.68 -3.67
CA LEU A 198 21.61 -2.26 -4.99
C LEU A 198 22.86 -2.49 -5.84
N THR A 199 23.80 -1.55 -5.83
CA THR A 199 25.09 -1.67 -6.52
C THR A 199 25.89 -2.84 -5.96
N PHE A 200 25.93 -2.97 -4.62
CA PHE A 200 26.56 -4.11 -3.95
C PHE A 200 25.96 -5.45 -4.40
N LEU A 201 24.63 -5.54 -4.47
CA LEU A 201 23.92 -6.73 -4.93
C LEU A 201 24.10 -7.01 -6.43
N CYS A 202 24.47 -6.03 -7.25
CA CYS A 202 24.88 -6.27 -8.64
C CYS A 202 26.23 -6.99 -8.73
N HIS A 203 27.09 -6.85 -7.72
CA HIS A 203 28.40 -7.51 -7.65
C HIS A 203 28.38 -8.87 -6.96
N SER A 204 27.25 -9.30 -6.41
CA SER A 204 27.18 -10.60 -5.75
C SER A 204 27.32 -11.75 -6.76
N PRO A 205 28.28 -12.67 -6.57
CA PRO A 205 28.55 -13.76 -7.50
C PRO A 205 27.54 -14.92 -7.38
N GLN A 206 26.87 -15.01 -6.23
CA GLN A 206 25.88 -16.04 -5.93
C GLN A 206 24.46 -15.50 -6.18
N TRP A 207 23.46 -16.38 -6.13
CA TRP A 207 22.04 -16.00 -6.23
C TRP A 207 21.42 -15.64 -4.87
N ASN A 208 22.13 -15.90 -3.76
CA ASN A 208 21.78 -15.57 -2.38
C ASN A 208 22.94 -14.85 -1.66
N ILE A 209 22.68 -14.29 -0.47
CA ILE A 209 23.73 -13.78 0.42
C ILE A 209 24.17 -14.93 1.32
N ASP A 210 25.37 -15.49 1.09
CA ASP A 210 25.96 -16.51 1.95
C ASP A 210 26.64 -15.86 3.17
N PRO A 211 26.18 -16.15 4.41
CA PRO A 211 26.84 -15.67 5.63
C PRO A 211 28.31 -16.11 5.75
N LYS A 212 28.72 -17.14 4.99
CA LYS A 212 30.07 -17.71 5.00
C LYS A 212 30.99 -17.14 3.90
N ASP A 213 30.55 -16.18 3.08
CA ASP A 213 31.32 -15.57 1.97
C ASP A 213 32.54 -14.73 2.44
N GLY A 214 32.95 -14.82 3.71
CA GLY A 214 34.16 -14.20 4.26
C GLY A 214 34.16 -12.65 4.26
N THR A 215 33.09 -12.00 3.79
CA THR A 215 32.90 -10.54 3.80
C THR A 215 32.14 -10.03 5.04
N SER A 216 31.79 -10.92 5.98
CA SER A 216 31.02 -10.61 7.20
C SER A 216 29.74 -9.79 6.94
N VAL A 217 29.08 -10.04 5.80
CA VAL A 217 27.86 -9.31 5.42
C VAL A 217 26.66 -9.99 6.07
N SER A 218 25.93 -9.25 6.92
CA SER A 218 24.67 -9.73 7.48
C SER A 218 23.55 -9.55 6.46
N VAL A 219 22.72 -10.59 6.27
CA VAL A 219 21.48 -10.49 5.48
C VAL A 219 20.60 -9.37 6.02
N GLY A 220 20.56 -9.16 7.34
CA GLY A 220 19.82 -8.06 7.96
C GLY A 220 20.30 -6.69 7.50
N ASP A 221 21.60 -6.48 7.34
CA ASP A 221 22.16 -5.17 7.00
C ASP A 221 21.77 -4.73 5.58
N VAL A 222 21.64 -5.70 4.66
CA VAL A 222 21.30 -5.43 3.25
C VAL A 222 19.78 -5.50 3.01
N ARG A 223 19.04 -6.16 3.89
CA ARG A 223 17.60 -6.44 3.72
C ARG A 223 16.71 -5.52 4.55
N TYR A 224 17.08 -5.22 5.79
CA TYR A 224 16.21 -4.50 6.71
C TYR A 224 16.17 -3.03 6.28
N ASP A 225 14.98 -2.56 5.92
CA ASP A 225 14.69 -1.15 5.73
C ASP A 225 14.61 -0.54 7.14
N TRP A 226 15.77 -0.25 7.72
CA TRP A 226 15.86 0.33 9.06
C TRP A 226 15.25 1.72 9.01
N ALA A 227 14.37 2.01 9.95
CA ALA A 227 13.78 3.34 10.08
C ALA A 227 14.90 4.38 10.20
N HIS A 228 14.98 5.26 9.22
CA HIS A 228 16.02 6.28 9.16
C HIS A 228 15.53 7.58 9.82
N GLU A 229 16.49 8.40 10.24
CA GLU A 229 16.22 9.69 10.86
C GLU A 229 15.33 10.55 9.94
N GLY A 230 14.32 11.18 10.51
CA GLY A 230 13.33 12.01 9.81
C GLY A 230 12.21 11.23 9.10
N GLU A 231 12.20 9.90 9.06
CA GLU A 231 11.17 9.11 8.33
C GLU A 231 9.74 9.39 8.84
N GLY A 232 9.55 9.27 10.15
CA GLY A 232 8.27 9.43 10.84
C GLY A 232 7.82 10.87 10.89
N ARG A 233 8.73 11.83 11.13
CA ARG A 233 8.40 13.26 10.99
C ARG A 233 7.96 13.58 9.55
N MET A 234 8.67 13.05 8.55
CA MET A 234 8.29 13.24 7.15
C MET A 234 6.93 12.63 6.84
N ALA A 235 6.64 11.43 7.35
CA ALA A 235 5.36 10.78 7.19
C ALA A 235 4.20 11.65 7.74
N LYS A 236 4.37 12.20 8.95
CA LYS A 236 3.40 13.12 9.55
C LYS A 236 3.20 14.38 8.71
N LEU A 237 4.30 15.05 8.32
CA LEU A 237 4.24 16.28 7.51
C LEU A 237 3.61 16.04 6.14
N ARG A 238 3.90 14.90 5.49
CA ARG A 238 3.29 14.52 4.21
C ARG A 238 1.80 14.22 4.38
N PHE A 239 1.41 13.50 5.43
CA PHE A 239 0.01 13.24 5.74
C PHE A 239 -0.78 14.55 5.83
N ASP A 240 -0.28 15.51 6.62
CA ASP A 240 -0.94 16.82 6.80
C ASP A 240 -1.05 17.59 5.48
N ARG A 241 0.02 17.61 4.67
CA ARG A 241 0.02 18.27 3.36
C ARG A 241 -0.89 17.59 2.35
N LEU A 242 -0.98 16.26 2.35
CA LEU A 242 -1.90 15.52 1.47
C LEU A 242 -3.35 15.82 1.84
N VAL A 243 -3.68 15.87 3.13
CA VAL A 243 -5.01 16.29 3.60
C VAL A 243 -5.32 17.72 3.17
N GLN A 244 -4.36 18.65 3.27
CA GLN A 244 -4.50 20.03 2.75
C GLN A 244 -4.74 20.08 1.23
N LYS A 245 -4.17 19.12 0.47
CA LYS A 245 -4.42 18.94 -0.97
C LYS A 245 -5.76 18.25 -1.28
N GLY A 246 -6.61 17.98 -0.29
CA GLY A 246 -7.92 17.38 -0.47
C GLY A 246 -7.95 15.84 -0.42
N TRP A 247 -6.87 15.17 0.02
CA TRP A 247 -6.89 13.73 0.23
C TRP A 247 -7.71 13.34 1.46
N CYS A 248 -8.35 12.16 1.41
CA CYS A 248 -9.10 11.66 2.53
C CYS A 248 -8.17 11.08 3.62
N LYS A 249 -8.42 11.40 4.89
CA LYS A 249 -7.66 10.81 6.02
C LYS A 249 -7.70 9.28 6.02
N SER A 250 -8.84 8.67 5.68
CA SER A 250 -8.95 7.20 5.53
C SER A 250 -8.33 6.62 4.26
N GLU A 251 -7.99 7.45 3.27
CA GLU A 251 -7.16 7.02 2.15
C GLU A 251 -5.72 6.84 2.59
N LEU A 252 -5.24 7.76 3.41
CA LEU A 252 -3.85 7.82 3.86
C LEU A 252 -3.59 6.91 5.06
N SER A 253 -4.56 6.79 5.98
CA SER A 253 -4.42 5.96 7.16
C SER A 253 -4.22 4.49 6.76
N GLY A 254 -3.35 3.76 7.45
CA GLY A 254 -3.08 2.36 7.16
C GLY A 254 -2.19 2.10 5.94
N LEU A 255 -1.84 3.12 5.15
CA LEU A 255 -0.75 3.04 4.19
C LEU A 255 0.58 3.01 4.95
N GLY A 256 1.52 2.15 4.53
CA GLY A 256 2.89 2.18 5.06
C GLY A 256 3.58 3.51 4.79
N TYR A 257 4.66 3.82 5.52
CA TYR A 257 5.43 5.06 5.32
C TYR A 257 5.88 5.24 3.87
N ASP A 258 6.29 4.15 3.23
CA ASP A 258 6.69 4.10 1.83
C ASP A 258 5.53 4.44 0.88
N MET A 259 4.33 3.94 1.13
CA MET A 259 3.15 4.24 0.31
C MET A 259 2.76 5.72 0.40
N MET A 260 2.91 6.32 1.58
CA MET A 260 2.68 7.76 1.75
C MET A 260 3.71 8.63 1.02
N LEU A 261 4.96 8.16 0.87
CA LEU A 261 5.96 8.82 0.02
C LEU A 261 5.41 8.96 -1.40
N PHE A 262 4.95 7.86 -2.01
CA PHE A 262 4.47 7.91 -3.39
C PHE A 262 3.22 8.77 -3.55
N ASN A 263 2.22 8.63 -2.66
CA ASN A 263 0.99 9.42 -2.75
C ASN A 263 1.24 10.92 -2.72
N TYR A 264 2.31 11.37 -2.06
CA TYR A 264 2.69 12.79 -2.04
C TYR A 264 3.03 13.34 -3.43
N PHE A 265 3.53 12.50 -4.34
CA PHE A 265 3.92 12.85 -5.71
C PHE A 265 2.86 12.49 -6.75
N VAL A 266 1.95 11.59 -6.42
CA VAL A 266 0.81 11.31 -7.30
C VAL A 266 -0.13 12.51 -7.27
N GLU A 267 -0.23 13.23 -8.39
CA GLU A 267 -1.26 14.26 -8.53
C GLU A 267 -2.65 13.63 -8.55
N ARG A 268 -3.53 14.17 -7.69
CA ARG A 268 -4.92 13.74 -7.63
C ARG A 268 -5.73 14.55 -8.65
N PRO A 269 -6.30 13.91 -9.68
CA PRO A 269 -7.21 14.57 -10.59
C PRO A 269 -8.40 15.11 -9.78
N GLU A 270 -8.59 16.43 -9.78
CA GLU A 270 -9.67 17.19 -9.13
C GLU A 270 -10.45 16.45 -8.03
N ALA A 271 -10.07 16.65 -6.76
CA ALA A 271 -10.84 16.15 -5.61
C ALA A 271 -12.19 16.88 -5.51
N ARG A 272 -13.19 16.43 -6.29
CA ARG A 272 -14.54 17.04 -6.31
C ARG A 272 -15.32 16.85 -5.01
N ARG A 273 -14.92 15.91 -4.15
CA ARG A 273 -15.58 15.64 -2.87
C ARG A 273 -14.84 16.30 -1.72
N ASN A 274 -15.60 16.89 -0.81
CA ASN A 274 -15.06 17.47 0.42
C ASN A 274 -14.77 16.35 1.44
N HIS A 275 -13.48 16.09 1.69
CA HIS A 275 -13.03 15.08 2.64
C HIS A 275 -12.69 15.62 4.05
N THR A 276 -12.95 16.90 4.33
CA THR A 276 -12.60 17.58 5.59
C THR A 276 -13.14 16.86 6.83
N ASN A 277 -14.36 16.34 6.76
CA ASN A 277 -15.03 15.66 7.86
C ASN A 277 -14.69 14.17 7.97
N CYS A 278 -13.88 13.62 7.05
CA CYS A 278 -13.52 12.20 7.11
C CYS A 278 -12.64 11.87 8.31
N MET A 279 -12.79 10.66 8.83
CA MET A 279 -11.96 10.10 9.90
C MET A 279 -10.85 9.24 9.31
N GLU A 280 -9.85 8.86 10.12
CA GLU A 280 -8.77 7.96 9.71
C GLU A 280 -9.28 6.56 9.36
N THR A 281 -10.32 6.08 10.02
CA THR A 281 -10.88 4.74 9.76
C THR A 281 -12.08 4.76 8.81
N ARG A 282 -12.60 5.94 8.48
CA ARG A 282 -13.86 6.07 7.75
C ARG A 282 -13.90 7.27 6.81
N CYS A 283 -14.12 6.99 5.52
CA CYS A 283 -14.46 8.01 4.53
C CYS A 283 -15.95 8.35 4.66
N ILE A 284 -16.26 9.56 5.16
CA ILE A 284 -17.65 10.05 5.25
C ILE A 284 -18.16 10.50 3.88
N ALA A 285 -17.31 11.14 3.07
CA ALA A 285 -17.69 11.67 1.76
C ALA A 285 -18.10 10.59 0.74
N SER A 286 -17.71 9.34 0.96
CA SER A 286 -18.10 8.20 0.12
C SER A 286 -19.35 7.48 0.64
N GLN A 287 -19.90 7.89 1.80
CA GLN A 287 -21.17 7.36 2.30
C GLN A 287 -22.31 8.09 1.61
N THR A 288 -23.20 7.32 1.00
CA THR A 288 -24.37 7.83 0.30
C THR A 288 -25.63 7.50 1.08
N SER A 289 -26.46 8.51 1.37
CA SER A 289 -27.85 8.30 1.81
C SER A 289 -28.68 7.85 0.62
N GLU A 290 -29.51 6.82 0.78
CA GLU A 290 -30.45 6.39 -0.27
C GLU A 290 -31.51 7.48 -0.53
N GLU A 291 -31.90 8.25 0.49
CA GLU A 291 -32.96 9.27 0.42
C GLU A 291 -32.55 10.50 -0.41
N ASP A 292 -31.29 10.92 -0.29
CA ASP A 292 -30.76 12.12 -0.96
C ASP A 292 -29.99 11.79 -2.25
N TYR A 293 -29.99 10.53 -2.66
CA TYR A 293 -29.16 10.07 -3.77
C TYR A 293 -29.65 10.64 -5.11
N ARG A 294 -28.73 11.19 -5.89
CA ARG A 294 -29.00 11.62 -7.27
C ARG A 294 -28.08 10.91 -8.24
N THR A 295 -28.67 10.22 -9.21
CA THR A 295 -27.94 9.64 -10.34
C THR A 295 -27.32 10.77 -11.18
N VAL A 296 -26.05 10.62 -11.55
CA VAL A 296 -25.26 11.68 -12.22
C VAL A 296 -25.09 11.35 -13.68
N HIS A 297 -25.17 12.37 -14.54
CA HIS A 297 -24.92 12.26 -15.97
C HIS A 297 -23.42 12.23 -16.28
N VAL A 298 -23.04 11.85 -17.51
CA VAL A 298 -21.62 11.83 -17.92
C VAL A 298 -21.04 13.25 -17.95
N SER A 299 -21.78 14.21 -18.51
CA SER A 299 -21.45 15.64 -18.50
C SER A 299 -22.39 16.38 -17.55
N ILE A 300 -21.90 17.47 -16.97
CA ILE A 300 -22.67 18.31 -16.04
C ILE A 300 -23.84 19.02 -16.73
N ASP A 301 -23.70 19.33 -18.02
CA ASP A 301 -24.71 20.03 -18.84
C ASP A 301 -25.70 19.09 -19.53
N CYS A 302 -25.70 17.79 -19.19
CA CYS A 302 -26.55 16.81 -19.86
C CYS A 302 -27.84 16.55 -19.07
N GLU A 303 -28.99 16.68 -19.73
CA GLU A 303 -30.32 16.46 -19.15
C GLU A 303 -31.10 15.33 -19.84
N CYS A 304 -30.39 14.34 -20.41
CA CYS A 304 -31.05 13.24 -21.12
C CYS A 304 -31.97 12.39 -20.21
N GLN A 305 -33.07 11.90 -20.76
CA GLN A 305 -33.99 11.02 -20.03
C GLN A 305 -33.31 9.73 -19.51
N SER A 306 -33.86 9.18 -18.44
CA SER A 306 -33.51 7.85 -17.94
C SER A 306 -34.21 6.76 -18.74
N VAL A 307 -33.58 5.60 -18.86
CA VAL A 307 -34.18 4.39 -19.44
C VAL A 307 -34.24 3.33 -18.34
N SER A 308 -35.42 2.81 -18.09
CA SER A 308 -35.69 1.81 -17.06
C SER A 308 -35.73 0.40 -17.62
N VAL A 309 -35.43 -0.57 -16.75
CA VAL A 309 -35.67 -1.99 -17.00
C VAL A 309 -37.04 -2.37 -16.46
N ASP A 310 -37.75 -3.20 -17.20
CA ASP A 310 -39.00 -3.82 -16.71
C ASP A 310 -38.71 -4.68 -15.47
N SER A 311 -39.17 -4.20 -14.32
CA SER A 311 -38.94 -4.84 -13.02
C SER A 311 -39.64 -6.21 -12.90
N GLU A 312 -40.71 -6.45 -13.65
CA GLU A 312 -41.39 -7.75 -13.67
C GLU A 312 -40.51 -8.81 -14.36
N ARG A 313 -39.74 -8.42 -15.38
CA ARG A 313 -38.78 -9.33 -16.03
C ARG A 313 -37.60 -9.68 -15.14
N LEU A 314 -37.19 -8.74 -14.26
CA LEU A 314 -36.19 -9.01 -13.23
C LEU A 314 -36.73 -10.02 -12.22
N ARG A 315 -37.97 -9.81 -11.74
CA ARG A 315 -38.68 -10.73 -10.85
C ARG A 315 -38.73 -12.14 -11.42
N ASP A 316 -39.12 -12.28 -12.68
CA ASP A 316 -39.25 -13.58 -13.36
C ASP A 316 -37.93 -14.34 -13.47
N SER A 317 -36.81 -13.63 -13.56
CA SER A 317 -35.48 -14.25 -13.57
C SER A 317 -35.06 -14.67 -12.16
N LEU A 318 -35.26 -13.79 -11.18
CA LEU A 318 -34.87 -14.02 -9.79
C LEU A 318 -35.72 -15.08 -9.09
N SER A 319 -37.01 -15.21 -9.44
CA SER A 319 -37.89 -16.25 -8.91
C SER A 319 -37.42 -17.67 -9.26
N ARG A 320 -36.63 -17.81 -10.33
CA ARG A 320 -36.01 -19.06 -10.78
C ARG A 320 -34.58 -19.23 -10.26
N GLY A 321 -34.12 -18.37 -9.36
CA GLY A 321 -32.74 -18.36 -8.86
C GLY A 321 -31.70 -17.94 -9.91
N ARG A 322 -32.10 -17.28 -11.00
CA ARG A 322 -31.19 -16.88 -12.09
C ARG A 322 -30.73 -15.43 -11.93
N ILE A 323 -29.49 -15.16 -12.35
CA ILE A 323 -28.91 -13.82 -12.40
C ILE A 323 -29.53 -13.03 -13.58
N PRO A 324 -30.19 -11.88 -13.34
CA PRO A 324 -30.71 -11.04 -14.41
C PRO A 324 -29.59 -10.42 -15.25
N LYS A 325 -29.67 -10.51 -16.58
CA LYS A 325 -28.66 -9.98 -17.51
C LYS A 325 -29.36 -9.10 -18.54
N ILE A 326 -28.77 -7.97 -18.92
CA ILE A 326 -29.44 -6.98 -19.77
C ILE A 326 -28.70 -6.81 -21.09
N ILE A 327 -29.40 -6.88 -22.22
CA ILE A 327 -28.89 -6.38 -23.49
C ILE A 327 -29.21 -4.90 -23.61
N VAL A 328 -28.20 -4.11 -23.96
CA VAL A 328 -28.34 -2.69 -24.30
C VAL A 328 -28.34 -2.59 -25.81
N SER A 329 -29.48 -2.22 -26.40
CA SER A 329 -29.63 -2.09 -27.85
C SER A 329 -28.85 -0.89 -28.40
N ARG A 330 -28.73 -0.78 -29.73
CA ARG A 330 -28.16 0.42 -30.38
C ARG A 330 -28.95 1.69 -30.07
N ASN A 331 -30.26 1.56 -29.86
CA ASN A 331 -31.16 2.66 -29.49
C ASN A 331 -31.21 2.92 -27.97
N LEU A 332 -30.40 2.18 -27.20
CA LEU A 332 -30.32 2.20 -25.73
C LEU A 332 -31.55 1.64 -25.03
N GLU A 333 -32.30 0.77 -25.70
CA GLU A 333 -33.37 -0.01 -25.08
C GLU A 333 -32.78 -1.16 -24.27
N LEU A 334 -33.44 -1.51 -23.17
CA LEU A 334 -32.97 -2.50 -22.21
C LEU A 334 -33.87 -3.74 -22.27
N SER A 335 -33.29 -4.91 -22.49
CA SER A 335 -34.03 -6.18 -22.49
C SER A 335 -33.35 -7.23 -21.61
N VAL A 336 -34.12 -7.86 -20.73
CA VAL A 336 -33.62 -8.94 -19.84
C VAL A 336 -33.47 -10.24 -20.62
N VAL A 337 -32.32 -10.89 -20.46
CA VAL A 337 -32.00 -12.21 -21.03
C VAL A 337 -32.32 -13.28 -20.00
N HIS A 338 -33.11 -14.27 -20.42
CA HIS A 338 -33.52 -15.38 -19.54
C HIS A 338 -32.63 -16.62 -19.69
N GLU A 339 -31.73 -16.65 -20.68
CA GLU A 339 -30.79 -17.73 -20.89
C GLU A 339 -29.65 -17.69 -19.86
N GLU A 340 -29.53 -18.78 -19.10
CA GLU A 340 -28.57 -18.87 -18.00
C GLU A 340 -27.11 -18.88 -18.49
N SER A 341 -26.83 -19.52 -19.62
CA SER A 341 -25.47 -19.61 -20.19
C SER A 341 -24.98 -18.32 -20.85
N TYR A 342 -25.82 -17.28 -20.91
CA TYR A 342 -25.53 -16.08 -21.69
C TYR A 342 -24.34 -15.29 -21.11
N PRO A 343 -23.30 -14.97 -21.91
CA PRO A 343 -22.10 -14.28 -21.42
C PRO A 343 -22.40 -12.82 -21.09
N TYR A 344 -21.85 -12.33 -19.99
CA TYR A 344 -22.08 -10.96 -19.52
C TYR A 344 -20.84 -10.33 -18.89
N ILE A 345 -20.83 -9.00 -18.90
CA ILE A 345 -19.90 -8.15 -18.16
C ILE A 345 -20.61 -7.70 -16.89
N ALA A 346 -20.02 -7.97 -15.72
CA ALA A 346 -20.46 -7.38 -14.46
C ALA A 346 -19.72 -6.06 -14.23
N ILE A 347 -20.47 -4.99 -13.97
CA ILE A 347 -19.92 -3.69 -13.62
C ILE A 347 -19.83 -3.59 -12.11
N SER A 348 -18.63 -3.33 -11.62
CA SER A 348 -18.35 -3.01 -10.23
C SER A 348 -18.10 -1.51 -10.13
N HIS A 349 -18.98 -0.75 -9.48
CA HIS A 349 -18.88 0.72 -9.42
C HIS A 349 -19.03 1.30 -8.03
N VAL A 350 -18.65 2.57 -7.91
CA VAL A 350 -18.82 3.36 -6.70
C VAL A 350 -20.13 4.14 -6.77
N TRP A 351 -21.09 3.87 -5.87
CA TRP A 351 -22.36 4.60 -5.85
C TRP A 351 -22.14 6.10 -5.66
N ALA A 352 -21.18 6.51 -4.81
CA ALA A 352 -20.86 7.92 -4.65
C ALA A 352 -20.50 8.60 -5.99
N ASP A 353 -19.99 7.87 -6.99
CA ASP A 353 -19.64 8.39 -8.32
C ASP A 353 -20.86 8.62 -9.24
N GLY A 354 -22.07 8.31 -8.77
CA GLY A 354 -23.32 8.72 -9.41
C GLY A 354 -23.98 7.69 -10.34
N LEU A 355 -23.53 6.43 -10.33
CA LEU A 355 -24.10 5.34 -11.15
C LEU A 355 -25.17 4.50 -10.43
N GLY A 356 -25.54 4.84 -9.20
CA GLY A 356 -26.64 4.23 -8.46
C GLY A 356 -28.01 4.81 -8.85
N ASN A 357 -29.07 4.15 -8.39
CA ASN A 357 -30.44 4.69 -8.40
C ASN A 357 -31.29 3.90 -7.39
N PRO A 358 -31.60 4.45 -6.20
CA PRO A 358 -32.37 3.73 -5.19
C PRO A 358 -33.88 3.74 -5.44
N PHE A 359 -34.36 4.57 -6.38
CA PHE A 359 -35.78 4.79 -6.62
C PHE A 359 -36.32 3.98 -7.80
N GLU A 360 -35.49 3.77 -8.83
CA GLU A 360 -35.89 3.07 -10.04
C GLU A 360 -34.74 2.24 -10.62
N ASN A 361 -35.06 1.13 -11.29
CA ASN A 361 -34.07 0.33 -12.03
C ASN A 361 -33.74 0.99 -13.39
N ALA A 362 -33.16 2.19 -13.33
CA ALA A 362 -32.96 3.06 -14.49
C ALA A 362 -31.63 3.83 -14.44
N LEU A 363 -31.09 4.13 -15.62
CA LEU A 363 -29.91 4.97 -15.81
C LEU A 363 -30.13 6.02 -16.91
N PRO A 364 -29.50 7.22 -16.82
CA PRO A 364 -29.51 8.21 -17.90
C PRO A 364 -29.00 7.65 -19.23
N ARG A 365 -29.61 8.06 -20.34
CA ARG A 365 -29.18 7.64 -21.71
C ARG A 365 -27.70 7.87 -21.97
N CYS A 366 -27.11 8.94 -21.44
CA CYS A 366 -25.68 9.21 -21.58
C CYS A 366 -24.80 8.15 -20.89
N GLN A 367 -25.19 7.69 -19.70
CA GLN A 367 -24.46 6.64 -18.98
C GLN A 367 -24.62 5.28 -19.67
N LEU A 368 -25.82 4.95 -20.15
CA LEU A 368 -26.04 3.72 -20.91
C LEU A 368 -25.20 3.68 -22.20
N ARG A 369 -25.09 4.81 -22.91
CA ARG A 369 -24.22 4.94 -24.07
C ARG A 369 -22.76 4.68 -23.69
N ARG A 370 -22.28 5.34 -22.64
CA ARG A 370 -20.91 5.16 -22.12
C ARG A 370 -20.61 3.71 -21.74
N LEU A 371 -21.51 3.06 -20.99
CA LEU A 371 -21.36 1.65 -20.60
C LEU A 371 -21.33 0.74 -21.83
N ARG A 372 -22.22 0.95 -22.80
CA ARG A 372 -22.23 0.19 -24.06
C ARG A 372 -20.94 0.36 -24.84
N ASP A 373 -20.36 1.56 -24.87
CA ASP A 373 -19.11 1.83 -25.58
C ASP A 373 -17.94 1.07 -24.90
N PHE A 374 -17.87 1.06 -23.56
CA PHE A 374 -16.93 0.22 -22.81
C PHE A 374 -17.11 -1.27 -23.10
N MET A 375 -18.36 -1.76 -23.07
CA MET A 375 -18.67 -3.15 -23.38
C MET A 375 -18.27 -3.53 -24.80
N THR A 376 -18.45 -2.63 -25.76
CA THR A 376 -18.09 -2.85 -27.17
C THR A 376 -16.58 -2.97 -27.33
N ALA A 377 -15.81 -2.09 -26.65
CA ALA A 377 -14.36 -2.16 -26.63
C ALA A 377 -13.84 -3.46 -25.98
N LEU A 378 -14.49 -3.97 -24.94
CA LEU A 378 -14.16 -5.26 -24.33
C LEU A 378 -14.55 -6.45 -25.21
N SER A 379 -15.69 -6.37 -25.89
CA SER A 379 -16.21 -7.46 -26.72
C SER A 379 -15.35 -7.73 -27.95
N SER A 380 -14.80 -6.68 -28.57
CA SER A 380 -13.92 -6.81 -29.73
C SER A 380 -12.64 -7.59 -29.40
N VAL A 381 -12.10 -7.42 -28.20
CA VAL A 381 -10.86 -8.08 -27.78
C VAL A 381 -11.08 -9.54 -27.37
N HIS A 382 -12.24 -9.86 -26.80
CA HIS A 382 -12.57 -11.23 -26.38
C HIS A 382 -13.14 -12.11 -27.50
N GLY A 383 -13.10 -11.65 -28.75
CA GLY A 383 -13.54 -12.42 -29.91
C GLY A 383 -15.03 -12.79 -29.87
N VAL A 384 -15.85 -12.00 -29.16
CA VAL A 384 -17.28 -12.27 -29.04
C VAL A 384 -17.95 -12.00 -30.38
N THR A 385 -18.64 -12.99 -30.93
CA THR A 385 -19.27 -12.91 -32.25
C THR A 385 -20.39 -11.87 -32.28
N ARG A 386 -20.61 -11.22 -33.44
CA ARG A 386 -21.74 -10.28 -33.65
C ARG A 386 -23.11 -10.91 -33.39
N PHE A 387 -23.20 -12.24 -33.39
CA PHE A 387 -24.45 -13.00 -33.21
C PHE A 387 -24.85 -13.18 -31.74
N ARG A 388 -23.94 -12.97 -30.78
CA ARG A 388 -24.23 -13.07 -29.35
C ARG A 388 -23.50 -11.99 -28.55
N PRO A 389 -24.00 -10.74 -28.55
CA PRO A 389 -23.35 -9.63 -27.83
C PRO A 389 -23.28 -9.92 -26.33
N MET A 390 -22.23 -9.50 -25.62
CA MET A 390 -22.19 -9.65 -24.16
C MET A 390 -23.29 -8.84 -23.50
N ALA A 391 -24.01 -9.46 -22.57
CA ALA A 391 -24.97 -8.75 -21.74
C ALA A 391 -24.27 -7.92 -20.64
N LEU A 392 -25.01 -7.01 -20.06
CA LEU A 392 -24.63 -6.13 -18.96
C LEU A 392 -25.25 -6.66 -17.67
N TRP A 393 -24.45 -6.72 -16.62
CA TRP A 393 -24.95 -6.75 -15.25
C TRP A 393 -24.40 -5.54 -14.50
N ILE A 394 -25.28 -4.79 -13.85
CA ILE A 394 -24.95 -3.68 -12.96
C ILE A 394 -26.04 -3.65 -11.90
N ASP A 395 -25.65 -3.49 -10.63
CA ASP A 395 -26.57 -3.58 -9.49
C ASP A 395 -27.81 -2.68 -9.66
N THR A 396 -27.61 -1.49 -10.19
CA THR A 396 -28.61 -0.45 -10.38
C THR A 396 -29.73 -0.86 -11.34
N LEU A 397 -29.41 -1.68 -12.34
CA LEU A 397 -30.40 -2.17 -13.30
C LEU A 397 -30.89 -3.60 -12.99
N CYS A 398 -30.08 -4.41 -12.31
CA CYS A 398 -30.36 -5.83 -12.10
C CYS A 398 -30.92 -6.18 -10.71
N ILE A 399 -30.85 -5.29 -9.72
CA ILE A 399 -31.37 -5.51 -8.36
C ILE A 399 -32.67 -4.74 -8.17
N PRO A 400 -33.83 -5.40 -8.01
CA PRO A 400 -35.12 -4.72 -7.91
C PRO A 400 -35.19 -3.71 -6.77
N VAL A 401 -35.58 -2.47 -7.08
CA VAL A 401 -35.76 -1.41 -6.08
C VAL A 401 -37.21 -1.14 -5.69
N ALA A 402 -38.18 -1.58 -6.49
CA ALA A 402 -39.60 -1.37 -6.19
C ALA A 402 -40.01 -2.00 -4.83
N PRO A 403 -40.79 -1.30 -3.97
CA PRO A 403 -41.14 -1.79 -2.63
C PRO A 403 -41.81 -3.17 -2.61
N HIS A 404 -42.68 -3.45 -3.57
CA HIS A 404 -43.39 -4.73 -3.69
C HIS A 404 -42.48 -5.90 -4.12
N LEU A 405 -41.25 -5.63 -4.58
CA LEU A 405 -40.27 -6.65 -4.99
C LEU A 405 -39.16 -6.87 -3.95
N LYS A 406 -39.37 -6.43 -2.69
CA LYS A 406 -38.38 -6.51 -1.60
C LYS A 406 -37.80 -7.93 -1.40
N GLU A 407 -38.61 -8.97 -1.52
CA GLU A 407 -38.12 -10.35 -1.40
C GLU A 407 -37.17 -10.75 -2.54
N TYR A 408 -37.44 -10.27 -3.77
CA TYR A 408 -36.56 -10.50 -4.92
C TYR A 408 -35.28 -9.68 -4.82
N ARG A 409 -35.29 -8.52 -4.17
CA ARG A 409 -34.07 -7.78 -3.82
C ARG A 409 -33.16 -8.63 -2.94
N LYS A 410 -33.70 -9.30 -1.91
CA LYS A 410 -32.93 -10.21 -1.05
C LYS A 410 -32.36 -11.39 -1.86
N LEU A 411 -33.13 -11.96 -2.78
CA LEU A 411 -32.65 -13.02 -3.67
C LEU A 411 -31.50 -12.53 -4.56
N ALA A 412 -31.62 -11.34 -5.15
CA ALA A 412 -30.55 -10.76 -5.96
C ALA A 412 -29.27 -10.52 -5.13
N ILE A 413 -29.40 -10.04 -3.90
CA ILE A 413 -28.27 -9.85 -2.97
C ILE A 413 -27.59 -11.19 -2.66
N ARG A 414 -28.36 -12.27 -2.42
CA ARG A 414 -27.80 -13.62 -2.22
C ARG A 414 -27.02 -14.13 -3.44
N LEU A 415 -27.42 -13.73 -4.65
CA LEU A 415 -26.76 -14.08 -5.90
C LEU A 415 -25.56 -13.17 -6.25
N LEU A 416 -25.25 -12.12 -5.47
CA LEU A 416 -24.14 -11.21 -5.78
C LEU A 416 -22.82 -11.94 -5.94
N GLY A 417 -22.50 -12.85 -5.01
CA GLY A 417 -21.26 -13.59 -5.09
C GLY A 417 -21.14 -14.40 -6.39
N GLN A 418 -22.19 -15.15 -6.72
CA GLN A 418 -22.28 -15.91 -7.96
C GLN A 418 -22.22 -15.00 -9.20
N THR A 419 -22.82 -13.82 -9.14
CA THR A 419 -22.82 -12.84 -10.23
C THR A 419 -21.40 -12.45 -10.64
N PHE A 420 -20.52 -12.13 -9.69
CA PHE A 420 -19.15 -11.79 -10.02
C PHE A 420 -18.29 -13.02 -10.33
N TYR A 421 -18.59 -14.17 -9.73
CA TYR A 421 -17.92 -15.45 -10.02
C TYR A 421 -18.22 -15.99 -11.42
N ASP A 422 -19.43 -15.83 -11.94
CA ASP A 422 -19.86 -16.34 -13.26
C ASP A 422 -19.67 -15.35 -14.41
N ALA A 423 -19.46 -14.06 -14.10
CA ALA A 423 -19.26 -13.05 -15.13
C ALA A 423 -18.10 -13.42 -16.06
N LYS A 424 -18.25 -13.15 -17.36
CA LYS A 424 -17.16 -13.36 -18.33
C LYS A 424 -16.03 -12.36 -18.07
N ILE A 425 -16.41 -11.14 -17.71
CA ILE A 425 -15.54 -10.00 -17.40
C ILE A 425 -16.14 -9.24 -16.23
N VAL A 426 -15.29 -8.74 -15.33
CA VAL A 426 -15.66 -7.75 -14.32
C VAL A 426 -14.96 -6.44 -14.65
N LEU A 427 -15.74 -5.39 -14.90
CA LEU A 427 -15.22 -4.05 -15.20
C LEU A 427 -15.44 -3.14 -13.99
N VAL A 428 -14.34 -2.68 -13.41
CA VAL A 428 -14.31 -1.71 -12.32
C VAL A 428 -14.40 -0.30 -12.89
N LEU A 429 -15.37 0.45 -12.39
CA LEU A 429 -15.56 1.87 -12.67
C LEU A 429 -15.31 2.68 -11.39
N ASP A 430 -14.18 3.40 -11.41
CA ASP A 430 -13.84 4.42 -10.44
C ASP A 430 -13.60 5.72 -11.21
N ARG A 431 -14.24 6.81 -10.76
CA ARG A 431 -14.19 8.09 -11.48
C ARG A 431 -12.77 8.65 -11.60
N GLU A 432 -11.94 8.49 -10.57
CA GLU A 432 -10.56 8.97 -10.58
C GLU A 432 -9.73 8.17 -11.59
N LEU A 433 -9.84 6.84 -11.57
CA LEU A 433 -9.15 5.96 -12.52
C LEU A 433 -9.58 6.25 -13.97
N CYS A 434 -10.87 6.51 -14.20
CA CYS A 434 -11.40 6.88 -15.53
C CYS A 434 -10.83 8.18 -16.09
N SER A 435 -10.12 9.00 -15.29
CA SER A 435 -9.46 10.23 -15.74
C SER A 435 -7.96 10.07 -16.02
N VAL A 436 -7.39 8.93 -15.65
CA VAL A 436 -5.95 8.67 -15.75
C VAL A 436 -5.63 7.99 -17.07
N GLU A 437 -4.70 8.55 -17.84
CA GLU A 437 -4.15 7.91 -19.03
C GLU A 437 -3.12 6.86 -18.62
N SER A 438 -3.53 5.58 -18.63
CA SER A 438 -2.74 4.48 -18.11
C SER A 438 -1.39 4.28 -18.81
N GLN A 439 -1.31 4.58 -20.12
CA GLN A 439 -0.05 4.50 -20.89
C GLN A 439 1.00 5.56 -20.49
N LYS A 440 0.59 6.64 -19.80
CA LYS A 440 1.49 7.74 -19.40
C LYS A 440 2.07 7.55 -18.01
N VAL A 441 1.65 6.53 -17.27
CA VAL A 441 2.05 6.25 -15.90
C VAL A 441 2.67 4.85 -15.79
N SER A 442 3.49 4.62 -14.76
CA SER A 442 4.06 3.30 -14.52
C SER A 442 3.06 2.35 -13.86
N ASP A 443 3.26 1.03 -14.00
CA ASP A 443 2.49 0.00 -13.26
C ASP A 443 2.49 0.26 -11.75
N LEU A 444 3.59 0.80 -11.22
CA LEU A 444 3.73 1.18 -9.82
C LEU A 444 2.73 2.26 -9.44
N GLU A 445 2.73 3.37 -10.18
CA GLU A 445 1.78 4.48 -9.96
C GLU A 445 0.33 4.02 -10.16
N LEU A 446 0.07 3.22 -11.20
CA LEU A 446 -1.26 2.67 -11.46
C LEU A 446 -1.77 1.82 -10.29
N GLY A 447 -0.92 0.96 -9.75
CA GLY A 447 -1.23 0.16 -8.57
C GLY A 447 -1.54 1.00 -7.34
N ILE A 448 -0.77 2.07 -7.12
CA ILE A 448 -0.95 3.02 -6.01
C ILE A 448 -2.28 3.77 -6.13
N ARG A 449 -2.62 4.25 -7.34
CA ARG A 449 -3.90 4.90 -7.64
C ARG A 449 -5.07 3.95 -7.41
N ILE A 450 -4.96 2.69 -7.82
CA ILE A 450 -6.00 1.67 -7.59
C ILE A 450 -6.21 1.46 -6.09
N ILE A 451 -5.15 1.19 -5.31
CA ILE A 451 -5.32 0.88 -3.88
C ILE A 451 -5.77 2.08 -3.03
N SER A 452 -5.55 3.29 -3.54
CA SER A 452 -5.96 4.56 -2.91
C SER A 452 -7.32 5.07 -3.40
N GLY A 453 -7.86 4.51 -4.49
CA GLY A 453 -9.11 4.96 -5.12
C GLY A 453 -10.36 4.75 -4.28
N GLY A 454 -11.45 5.45 -4.66
CA GLY A 454 -12.74 5.38 -3.97
C GLY A 454 -13.35 3.99 -3.98
N TRP A 455 -13.11 3.22 -5.04
CA TRP A 455 -13.55 1.83 -5.15
C TRP A 455 -12.98 0.93 -4.05
N MET A 456 -11.78 1.22 -3.54
CA MET A 456 -11.14 0.50 -2.42
C MET A 456 -11.70 0.89 -1.05
N LYS A 457 -12.70 1.76 -0.98
CA LYS A 457 -13.31 2.23 0.28
C LYS A 457 -14.62 1.55 0.64
N ARG A 458 -15.15 0.74 -0.27
CA ARG A 458 -16.38 -0.03 -0.04
C ARG A 458 -16.03 -1.46 0.33
N LEU A 459 -16.77 -2.00 1.29
CA LEU A 459 -16.61 -3.39 1.71
C LEU A 459 -17.11 -4.35 0.63
N TRP A 460 -18.28 -4.08 0.06
CA TRP A 460 -18.88 -4.91 -1.00
C TRP A 460 -17.96 -5.09 -2.21
N THR A 461 -17.26 -4.03 -2.65
CA THR A 461 -16.33 -4.12 -3.78
C THR A 461 -15.16 -5.09 -3.54
N LEU A 462 -14.81 -5.39 -2.28
CA LEU A 462 -13.83 -6.43 -1.97
C LEU A 462 -14.35 -7.82 -2.34
N GLN A 463 -15.61 -8.12 -2.01
CA GLN A 463 -16.24 -9.40 -2.33
C GLN A 463 -16.36 -9.56 -3.85
N GLU A 464 -16.80 -8.51 -4.53
CA GLU A 464 -16.90 -8.45 -6.00
C GLU A 464 -15.54 -8.76 -6.65
N ALA A 465 -14.46 -8.16 -6.13
CA ALA A 465 -13.11 -8.39 -6.59
C ALA A 465 -12.63 -9.81 -6.31
N ALA A 466 -12.73 -10.27 -5.06
CA ALA A 466 -12.18 -11.55 -4.63
C ALA A 466 -12.79 -12.72 -5.40
N LEU A 467 -14.09 -12.69 -5.63
CA LEU A 467 -14.79 -13.72 -6.40
C LEU A 467 -14.51 -13.62 -7.90
N SER A 468 -14.25 -12.42 -8.42
CA SER A 468 -13.81 -12.26 -9.81
C SER A 468 -12.42 -12.88 -10.05
N ILE A 469 -11.53 -12.79 -9.04
CA ILE A 469 -10.14 -13.25 -9.10
C ILE A 469 -10.04 -14.77 -8.82
N GLU A 470 -10.95 -15.35 -8.04
CA GLU A 470 -11.04 -16.79 -7.74
C GLU A 470 -11.22 -17.68 -8.99
N SER A 471 -11.58 -17.09 -10.14
CA SER A 471 -11.89 -17.80 -11.37
C SER A 471 -10.77 -18.77 -11.81
N LYS A 472 -11.16 -19.95 -12.30
CA LYS A 472 -10.28 -20.98 -12.91
C LYS A 472 -9.49 -20.49 -14.14
N SER A 473 -9.78 -19.28 -14.65
CA SER A 473 -9.04 -18.66 -15.74
C SER A 473 -7.66 -18.20 -15.27
N SER A 474 -6.60 -18.77 -15.83
CA SER A 474 -5.21 -18.40 -15.52
C SER A 474 -4.87 -16.94 -15.82
N LEU A 475 -5.67 -16.24 -16.65
CA LEU A 475 -5.39 -14.87 -17.09
C LEU A 475 -6.14 -13.80 -16.28
N GLY A 476 -7.03 -14.18 -15.36
CA GLY A 476 -7.91 -13.26 -14.64
C GLY A 476 -8.97 -12.60 -15.54
N LYS A 477 -10.04 -12.09 -14.92
CA LYS A 477 -11.17 -11.46 -15.64
C LYS A 477 -11.55 -10.07 -15.13
N MET A 478 -10.69 -9.47 -14.29
CA MET A 478 -10.90 -8.16 -13.69
C MET A 478 -10.19 -7.06 -14.50
N TYR A 479 -10.93 -6.02 -14.84
CA TYR A 479 -10.46 -4.88 -15.63
C TYR A 479 -10.79 -3.59 -14.90
N PHE A 480 -9.89 -2.61 -14.96
CA PHE A 480 -10.12 -1.25 -14.49
C PHE A 480 -10.30 -0.35 -15.71
N GLN A 481 -11.41 0.40 -15.76
CA GLN A 481 -11.59 1.40 -16.81
C GLN A 481 -10.71 2.62 -16.53
N MET A 482 -9.80 2.92 -17.46
CA MET A 482 -8.93 4.09 -17.43
C MET A 482 -9.40 5.14 -18.45
N GLY A 483 -8.77 6.31 -18.49
CA GLY A 483 -9.12 7.36 -19.46
C GLY A 483 -8.83 6.96 -20.92
N ASP A 484 -7.81 6.13 -21.13
CA ASP A 484 -7.35 5.63 -22.42
C ASP A 484 -7.86 4.22 -22.76
N GLY A 485 -8.61 3.58 -21.86
CA GLY A 485 -9.22 2.27 -22.09
C GLY A 485 -9.17 1.33 -20.89
N PRO A 486 -9.72 0.11 -21.03
CA PRO A 486 -9.68 -0.88 -19.96
C PRO A 486 -8.27 -1.50 -19.81
N VAL A 487 -7.80 -1.58 -18.57
CA VAL A 487 -6.55 -2.25 -18.19
C VAL A 487 -6.85 -3.49 -17.36
N ARG A 488 -6.31 -4.64 -17.76
CA ARG A 488 -6.51 -5.90 -17.05
C ARG A 488 -5.52 -6.04 -15.90
N TRP A 489 -6.01 -6.47 -14.73
CA TRP A 489 -5.16 -6.92 -13.64
C TRP A 489 -4.79 -8.39 -13.82
N ASN A 490 -3.51 -8.66 -14.05
CA ASN A 490 -3.00 -10.03 -14.10
C ASN A 490 -2.39 -10.41 -12.74
N LYS A 491 -3.16 -11.12 -11.92
CA LYS A 491 -2.72 -11.57 -10.60
C LYS A 491 -1.48 -12.46 -10.65
N LEU A 492 -1.37 -13.38 -11.62
CA LEU A 492 -0.23 -14.31 -11.69
C LEU A 492 1.09 -13.57 -11.96
N LEU A 493 1.03 -12.55 -12.81
CA LEU A 493 2.19 -11.75 -13.20
C LEU A 493 2.41 -10.53 -12.30
N HIS A 494 1.45 -10.19 -11.45
CA HIS A 494 1.41 -8.93 -10.69
C HIS A 494 1.61 -7.69 -11.57
N THR A 495 1.06 -7.71 -12.80
CA THR A 495 1.23 -6.65 -13.81
C THR A 495 -0.10 -6.18 -14.37
N PHE A 496 -0.10 -4.96 -14.88
CA PHE A 496 -1.20 -4.40 -15.62
C PHE A 496 -1.05 -4.66 -17.12
N GLN A 497 -2.11 -5.17 -17.76
CA GLN A 497 -2.09 -5.49 -19.18
C GLN A 497 -3.05 -4.58 -19.94
N HIS A 498 -2.48 -3.66 -20.69
CA HIS A 498 -3.23 -2.72 -21.53
C HIS A 498 -3.73 -3.40 -22.82
N MET A 499 -4.92 -3.05 -23.28
CA MET A 499 -5.44 -3.57 -24.54
C MET A 499 -5.24 -2.57 -25.71
N PRO A 500 -4.83 -3.03 -26.92
CA PRO A 500 -4.56 -4.40 -27.36
C PRO A 500 -3.04 -4.68 -27.45
N SER A 501 -2.27 -4.57 -26.37
CA SER A 501 -0.82 -4.79 -26.43
C SER A 501 -0.49 -6.29 -26.33
N LYS A 502 0.40 -6.78 -27.21
CA LYS A 502 0.89 -8.18 -27.21
C LYS A 502 1.35 -8.59 -25.80
N PRO A 503 1.05 -9.82 -25.34
CA PRO A 503 1.55 -10.32 -24.08
C PRO A 503 3.08 -10.32 -24.11
N SER A 504 3.71 -9.53 -23.24
CA SER A 504 5.14 -9.70 -22.98
C SER A 504 5.31 -11.04 -22.26
N SER A 505 5.85 -12.00 -23.01
CA SER A 505 6.12 -13.34 -22.52
C SER A 505 7.36 -13.30 -21.65
N LYS A 506 7.17 -13.13 -20.33
CA LYS A 506 7.99 -13.75 -19.28
C LYS A 506 7.31 -13.52 -17.94
N PRO A 507 6.86 -14.59 -17.26
CA PRO A 507 6.48 -14.49 -15.86
C PRO A 507 7.64 -13.95 -15.05
N LEU A 508 7.42 -12.84 -14.34
CA LEU A 508 8.30 -12.50 -13.23
C LEU A 508 8.02 -13.51 -12.11
N PRO A 509 9.05 -14.07 -11.46
CA PRO A 509 8.87 -14.95 -10.31
C PRO A 509 8.01 -14.27 -9.24
N HIS A 510 7.20 -15.04 -8.52
CA HIS A 510 6.40 -14.54 -7.41
C HIS A 510 7.27 -13.77 -6.41
N PRO A 511 6.95 -12.50 -6.11
CA PRO A 511 7.63 -11.77 -5.06
C PRO A 511 7.26 -12.39 -3.70
N ARG A 512 8.16 -13.14 -3.08
CA ARG A 512 7.98 -13.58 -1.70
C ARG A 512 8.44 -12.46 -0.78
N LYS A 513 7.69 -12.22 0.32
CA LYS A 513 8.27 -11.49 1.45
C LYS A 513 9.55 -12.24 1.84
N PRO A 514 10.72 -11.59 1.86
CA PRO A 514 11.95 -12.31 2.12
C PRO A 514 11.84 -13.02 3.49
N THR A 515 12.25 -14.28 3.61
CA THR A 515 12.23 -14.97 4.91
C THR A 515 13.60 -14.81 5.58
N ALA A 516 13.63 -14.76 6.92
CA ALA A 516 14.87 -14.50 7.67
C ALA A 516 15.94 -15.59 7.50
N LEU A 517 15.56 -16.77 6.98
CA LEU A 517 16.41 -17.96 6.91
C LEU A 517 17.04 -18.20 5.52
N ALA A 518 16.41 -17.69 4.44
CA ALA A 518 16.97 -17.67 3.08
C ALA A 518 16.26 -16.58 2.27
N SER A 519 16.99 -15.52 1.88
CA SER A 519 16.52 -14.49 0.94
C SER A 519 17.41 -14.50 -0.29
N THR A 520 16.83 -14.54 -1.48
CA THR A 520 17.59 -14.45 -2.73
C THR A 520 18.02 -13.00 -2.98
N ILE A 521 19.09 -12.80 -3.74
CA ILE A 521 19.52 -11.45 -4.14
C ILE A 521 18.43 -10.74 -4.95
N GLN A 522 17.65 -11.49 -5.73
CA GLN A 522 16.53 -10.93 -6.48
C GLN A 522 15.44 -10.39 -5.56
N GLU A 523 15.04 -11.14 -4.53
CA GLU A 523 14.06 -10.70 -3.53
C GLU A 523 14.54 -9.45 -2.78
N ILE A 524 15.83 -9.38 -2.42
CA ILE A 524 16.38 -8.20 -1.73
C ILE A 524 16.41 -6.99 -2.67
N LYS A 525 16.80 -7.17 -3.95
CA LYS A 525 16.77 -6.10 -4.96
C LYS A 525 15.36 -5.54 -5.14
N GLU A 526 14.35 -6.41 -5.25
CA GLU A 526 12.96 -6.00 -5.39
C GLU A 526 12.47 -5.20 -4.17
N GLY A 527 12.92 -5.56 -2.96
CA GLY A 527 12.58 -4.86 -1.72
C GLY A 527 13.18 -3.46 -1.68
N LEU A 528 14.46 -3.34 -2.05
CA LEU A 528 15.15 -2.05 -2.16
C LEU A 528 14.56 -1.14 -3.25
N LEU A 529 13.87 -1.70 -4.24
CA LEU A 529 13.18 -0.95 -5.30
C LEU A 529 11.74 -0.52 -4.94
N PHE A 530 11.27 -0.79 -3.71
CA PHE A 530 9.88 -0.56 -3.23
C PHE A 530 8.78 -1.32 -3.98
N ARG A 531 9.07 -1.83 -5.18
CA ARG A 531 8.18 -2.61 -6.03
C ARG A 531 7.53 -3.77 -5.27
N LEU A 532 8.35 -4.53 -4.53
CA LEU A 532 7.88 -5.66 -3.72
C LEU A 532 6.80 -5.25 -2.71
N TRP A 533 6.95 -4.09 -2.07
CA TRP A 533 6.03 -3.59 -1.05
C TRP A 533 4.71 -3.11 -1.65
N VAL A 534 4.75 -2.44 -2.80
CA VAL A 534 3.54 -2.01 -3.50
C VAL A 534 2.81 -3.22 -4.08
N GLU A 535 3.51 -4.15 -4.71
CA GLU A 535 2.92 -5.40 -5.22
C GLU A 535 2.30 -6.24 -4.10
N ALA A 536 2.99 -6.38 -2.96
CA ALA A 536 2.45 -7.05 -1.78
C ALA A 536 1.23 -6.31 -1.22
N SER A 537 1.25 -4.97 -1.23
CA SER A 537 0.10 -4.16 -0.81
C SER A 537 -1.09 -4.41 -1.73
N ILE A 538 -0.93 -4.27 -3.05
CA ILE A 538 -2.00 -4.55 -4.03
C ILE A 538 -2.55 -5.97 -3.83
N THR A 539 -1.68 -6.98 -3.75
CA THR A 539 -2.09 -8.38 -3.61
C THR A 539 -2.86 -8.63 -2.30
N SER A 540 -2.43 -8.02 -1.20
CA SER A 540 -3.13 -8.14 0.09
C SER A 540 -4.47 -7.39 0.14
N ARG A 541 -4.69 -6.44 -0.76
CA ARG A 541 -5.85 -5.55 -0.82
C ARG A 541 -6.85 -5.95 -1.91
N LEU A 542 -6.39 -6.73 -2.89
CA LEU A 542 -7.12 -7.41 -3.96
C LEU A 542 -6.91 -8.95 -3.91
N PRO A 543 -7.17 -9.60 -2.77
CA PRO A 543 -7.02 -11.04 -2.67
C PRO A 543 -8.15 -11.75 -3.43
N SER A 544 -7.89 -12.97 -3.89
CA SER A 544 -8.92 -13.97 -4.17
C SER A 544 -9.45 -14.60 -2.88
N VAL A 545 -10.55 -15.35 -2.96
CA VAL A 545 -11.10 -16.08 -1.81
C VAL A 545 -10.08 -17.10 -1.28
N SER A 546 -9.36 -17.77 -2.17
CA SER A 546 -8.28 -18.70 -1.84
C SER A 546 -7.11 -18.02 -1.11
N ASP A 547 -6.76 -16.77 -1.43
CA ASP A 547 -5.66 -16.07 -0.74
C ASP A 547 -6.02 -15.65 0.68
N LEU A 548 -7.31 -15.57 0.99
CA LEU A 548 -7.84 -15.24 2.31
C LEU A 548 -7.87 -16.45 3.25
N GLN A 549 -7.73 -17.66 2.73
CA GLN A 549 -7.62 -18.86 3.55
C GLN A 549 -6.28 -18.90 4.31
N PRO A 550 -6.21 -19.58 5.47
CA PRO A 550 -4.97 -19.71 6.23
C PRO A 550 -3.85 -20.28 5.36
N TRP A 551 -2.69 -19.61 5.34
CA TRP A 551 -1.51 -20.09 4.62
C TRP A 551 -0.22 -19.61 5.26
N GLY A 552 0.72 -20.54 5.48
CA GLY A 552 2.00 -20.26 6.14
C GLY A 552 1.81 -19.82 7.59
N LEU A 553 2.41 -18.68 7.96
CA LEU A 553 2.36 -18.11 9.31
C LEU A 553 1.24 -17.07 9.50
N ASP A 554 0.58 -16.65 8.41
CA ASP A 554 -0.48 -15.63 8.48
C ASP A 554 -1.83 -16.31 8.70
N THR A 555 -2.56 -15.88 9.75
CA THR A 555 -3.89 -16.39 10.09
C THR A 555 -4.97 -15.87 9.15
N GLN A 556 -6.15 -16.49 9.13
CA GLN A 556 -7.26 -16.03 8.29
C GLN A 556 -7.74 -14.63 8.72
N PHE A 557 -7.79 -14.37 10.03
CA PHE A 557 -8.10 -13.05 10.55
C PHE A 557 -7.12 -11.98 10.05
N GLN A 558 -5.81 -12.24 10.09
CA GLN A 558 -4.80 -11.27 9.63
C GLN A 558 -4.94 -10.94 8.14
N ARG A 559 -5.29 -11.94 7.32
CA ARG A 559 -5.51 -11.76 5.88
C ARG A 559 -6.76 -10.93 5.61
N LEU A 560 -7.88 -11.26 6.26
CA LEU A 560 -9.11 -10.48 6.19
C LEU A 560 -8.92 -9.05 6.67
N ALA A 561 -8.21 -8.84 7.78
CA ALA A 561 -7.93 -7.51 8.32
C ALA A 561 -7.15 -6.62 7.34
N ARG A 562 -6.13 -7.17 6.65
CA ARG A 562 -5.39 -6.44 5.60
C ARG A 562 -6.30 -6.11 4.40
N ALA A 563 -7.12 -7.07 3.98
CA ALA A 563 -8.03 -6.90 2.84
C ALA A 563 -9.15 -5.85 3.10
N VAL A 564 -9.66 -5.80 4.33
CA VAL A 564 -10.75 -4.91 4.76
C VAL A 564 -10.28 -3.55 5.25
N GLN A 565 -8.99 -3.37 5.55
CA GLN A 565 -8.43 -2.07 5.97
C GLN A 565 -8.98 -0.90 5.15
N ASN A 566 -9.43 0.19 5.77
CA ASN A 566 -10.00 1.37 5.09
C ASN A 566 -11.23 1.12 4.19
N ARG A 567 -11.85 -0.06 4.22
CA ARG A 567 -13.14 -0.36 3.59
C ARG A 567 -14.24 -0.19 4.62
N THR A 568 -15.38 0.32 4.16
CA THR A 568 -16.53 0.59 5.01
C THR A 568 -17.82 0.18 4.30
N THR A 569 -18.88 0.00 5.07
CA THR A 569 -20.23 -0.24 4.59
C THR A 569 -21.17 0.81 5.20
N SER A 570 -22.23 1.17 4.48
CA SER A 570 -23.29 2.04 4.99
C SER A 570 -24.25 1.28 5.92
N LYS A 571 -24.33 -0.05 5.78
CA LYS A 571 -25.16 -0.95 6.59
C LYS A 571 -24.23 -1.87 7.39
N SER A 572 -24.16 -1.67 8.71
CA SER A 572 -23.25 -2.44 9.58
C SER A 572 -23.59 -3.92 9.66
N GLU A 573 -24.85 -4.29 9.43
CA GLU A 573 -25.33 -5.69 9.38
C GLU A 573 -24.65 -6.51 8.28
N ASP A 574 -24.27 -5.84 7.19
CA ASP A 574 -23.64 -6.46 6.01
C ASP A 574 -22.17 -6.84 6.25
N GLU A 575 -21.52 -6.26 7.28
CA GLU A 575 -20.09 -6.41 7.49
C GLU A 575 -19.69 -7.86 7.78
N ALA A 576 -20.38 -8.48 8.75
CA ALA A 576 -20.17 -9.89 9.08
C ALA A 576 -20.51 -10.82 7.90
N ILE A 577 -21.55 -10.50 7.14
CA ILE A 577 -22.01 -11.31 6.01
C ILE A 577 -20.94 -11.32 4.91
N CYS A 578 -20.39 -10.15 4.57
CA CYS A 578 -19.32 -10.03 3.59
C CYS A 578 -18.05 -10.75 4.06
N LEU A 579 -17.63 -10.53 5.31
CA LEU A 579 -16.46 -11.18 5.90
C LEU A 579 -16.57 -12.69 5.94
N ALA A 580 -17.71 -13.23 6.39
CA ALA A 580 -17.95 -14.66 6.45
C ALA A 580 -17.98 -15.30 5.06
N SER A 581 -18.57 -14.62 4.06
CA SER A 581 -18.52 -15.08 2.67
C SER A 581 -17.09 -15.13 2.13
N LEU A 582 -16.28 -14.09 2.39
CA LEU A 582 -14.86 -14.05 2.01
C LEU A 582 -14.01 -15.10 2.74
N ALA A 583 -14.38 -15.44 3.98
CA ALA A 583 -13.75 -16.48 4.78
C ALA A 583 -14.19 -17.90 4.37
N ASN A 584 -15.18 -18.03 3.49
CA ASN A 584 -15.82 -19.29 3.10
C ASN A 584 -16.53 -20.01 4.26
N PHE A 585 -17.20 -19.24 5.13
CA PHE A 585 -18.04 -19.76 6.21
C PHE A 585 -19.51 -19.89 5.79
N ASP A 586 -20.22 -20.80 6.45
CA ASP A 586 -21.67 -20.91 6.33
C ASP A 586 -22.35 -19.69 6.97
N LEU A 587 -23.15 -18.98 6.16
CA LEU A 587 -23.85 -17.76 6.56
C LEU A 587 -25.11 -18.04 7.39
N SER A 588 -25.58 -19.29 7.45
CA SER A 588 -26.87 -19.65 8.07
C SER A 588 -27.01 -19.13 9.51
N ASN A 589 -25.97 -19.26 10.32
CA ASN A 589 -25.94 -18.82 11.72
C ASN A 589 -25.84 -17.28 11.87
N ILE A 590 -25.22 -16.60 10.90
CA ILE A 590 -25.12 -15.13 10.89
C ILE A 590 -26.45 -14.54 10.44
N LEU A 591 -27.12 -15.17 9.47
CA LEU A 591 -28.40 -14.70 8.94
C LEU A 591 -29.60 -15.01 9.85
N SER A 592 -29.42 -15.87 10.86
CA SER A 592 -30.48 -16.22 11.83
C SER A 592 -30.66 -15.21 12.96
N VAL A 593 -29.67 -14.33 13.18
CA VAL A 593 -29.72 -13.27 14.19
C VAL A 593 -30.15 -11.94 13.57
N GLN A 594 -30.49 -10.94 14.40
CA GLN A 594 -31.15 -9.72 13.93
C GLN A 594 -30.25 -8.48 13.98
N THR A 595 -29.30 -8.43 14.91
CA THR A 595 -28.49 -7.22 15.12
C THR A 595 -27.09 -7.34 14.51
N ALA A 596 -26.54 -6.21 14.03
CA ALA A 596 -25.17 -6.17 13.51
C ALA A 596 -24.11 -6.63 14.55
N GLU A 597 -24.37 -6.37 15.84
CA GLU A 597 -23.53 -6.82 16.94
C GLU A 597 -23.53 -8.35 17.06
N GLU A 598 -24.71 -8.98 17.06
CA GLU A 598 -24.83 -10.45 17.08
C GLU A 598 -24.23 -11.08 15.83
N HIS A 599 -24.42 -10.47 14.65
CA HIS A 599 -23.81 -10.93 13.41
C HIS A 599 -22.28 -11.03 13.54
N MET A 600 -21.66 -9.98 14.11
CA MET A 600 -20.22 -9.91 14.28
C MET A 600 -19.70 -10.86 15.36
N GLN A 601 -20.46 -11.04 16.45
CA GLN A 601 -20.15 -12.04 17.48
C GLN A 601 -20.10 -13.45 16.89
N HIS A 602 -21.12 -13.83 16.11
CA HIS A 602 -21.16 -15.15 15.44
C HIS A 602 -20.00 -15.31 14.45
N PHE A 603 -19.64 -14.27 13.71
CA PHE A 603 -18.47 -14.30 12.85
C PHE A 603 -17.16 -14.55 13.61
N TYR A 604 -16.92 -13.86 14.73
CA TYR A 604 -15.73 -14.11 15.55
C TYR A 604 -15.68 -15.53 16.14
N LEU A 605 -16.84 -16.06 16.55
CA LEU A 605 -16.96 -17.44 17.02
C LEU A 605 -16.64 -18.46 15.91
N LEU A 606 -17.00 -18.15 14.66
CA LEU A 606 -16.65 -18.98 13.49
C LEU A 606 -15.15 -18.95 13.17
N LEU A 607 -14.49 -17.80 13.31
CA LEU A 607 -13.05 -17.67 13.08
C LEU A 607 -12.21 -18.52 14.04
N ARG A 608 -12.64 -18.66 15.29
CA ARG A 608 -11.89 -19.36 16.37
C ARG A 608 -10.46 -18.84 16.57
N GLU A 609 -10.20 -17.58 16.18
CA GLU A 609 -8.91 -16.91 16.30
C GLU A 609 -9.07 -15.67 17.19
N ILE A 610 -8.13 -15.47 18.11
CA ILE A 610 -8.06 -14.25 18.95
C ILE A 610 -6.72 -13.57 18.71
N PRO A 611 -6.68 -12.33 18.19
CA PRO A 611 -5.44 -11.59 18.01
C PRO A 611 -4.79 -11.33 19.38
N VAL A 612 -3.54 -11.77 19.58
CA VAL A 612 -2.82 -11.60 20.86
C VAL A 612 -2.82 -10.15 21.32
N ALA A 613 -2.68 -9.20 20.39
CA ALA A 613 -2.62 -7.79 20.71
C ALA A 613 -3.94 -7.20 21.25
N ILE A 614 -5.06 -7.94 21.21
CA ILE A 614 -6.35 -7.50 21.78
C ILE A 614 -6.24 -7.16 23.27
N ILE A 615 -5.35 -7.81 24.02
CA ILE A 615 -5.13 -7.57 25.45
C ILE A 615 -4.59 -6.17 25.75
N PHE A 616 -4.00 -5.51 24.74
CA PHE A 616 -3.42 -4.17 24.87
C PHE A 616 -4.31 -3.08 24.27
N VAL A 617 -5.44 -3.43 23.64
CA VAL A 617 -6.29 -2.43 23.00
C VAL A 617 -7.49 -2.07 23.87
N GLN A 618 -7.63 -0.78 24.16
CA GLN A 618 -8.84 -0.23 24.73
C GLN A 618 -9.86 -0.01 23.61
N LEU A 619 -10.56 -1.09 23.25
CA LEU A 619 -11.69 -1.04 22.34
C LEU A 619 -13.02 -1.09 23.11
N PRO A 620 -14.08 -0.51 22.55
CA PRO A 620 -15.44 -0.69 23.05
C PRO A 620 -15.76 -2.19 23.09
N ILE A 621 -16.23 -2.66 24.24
CA ILE A 621 -16.67 -4.03 24.43
C ILE A 621 -18.15 -4.10 24.06
N PHE A 622 -18.56 -5.17 23.40
CA PHE A 622 -19.96 -5.43 23.08
C PHE A 622 -20.82 -5.39 24.36
N SER A 623 -21.94 -4.67 24.27
CA SER A 623 -22.82 -4.37 25.41
C SER A 623 -23.60 -5.60 25.89
N THR A 624 -23.69 -6.62 25.03
CA THR A 624 -24.47 -7.82 25.26
C THR A 624 -23.59 -8.96 25.79
N PRO A 625 -23.73 -9.37 27.07
CA PRO A 625 -23.13 -10.61 27.53
C PRO A 625 -23.86 -11.79 26.86
N ASP A 626 -23.06 -12.71 26.32
CA ASP A 626 -23.46 -13.94 25.64
C ASP A 626 -24.61 -14.66 26.38
N ARG A 627 -25.78 -14.76 25.75
CA ARG A 627 -26.96 -15.45 26.31
C ARG A 627 -26.87 -16.98 26.18
N SER A 628 -25.81 -17.53 25.56
CA SER A 628 -25.80 -18.92 25.10
C SER A 628 -24.93 -19.90 25.89
N TYR A 629 -24.24 -19.49 26.97
CA TYR A 629 -23.48 -20.43 27.81
C TYR A 629 -24.02 -20.49 29.26
N PRO A 630 -24.39 -21.68 29.78
CA PRO A 630 -24.67 -21.82 31.20
C PRO A 630 -23.38 -21.54 31.97
N LYS A 631 -23.43 -20.54 32.86
CA LYS A 631 -22.33 -20.19 33.76
C LYS A 631 -21.86 -21.45 34.49
N HIS A 632 -20.72 -22.01 34.10
CA HIS A 632 -19.99 -22.88 34.99
C HIS A 632 -19.58 -22.05 36.21
N LYS A 633 -19.96 -22.53 37.41
CA LYS A 633 -19.64 -21.91 38.69
C LYS A 633 -18.12 -21.77 38.83
N GLU A 634 -17.59 -20.61 38.48
CA GLU A 634 -16.25 -20.22 38.92
C GLU A 634 -16.32 -19.85 40.40
N ARG A 635 -15.60 -20.62 41.23
CA ARG A 635 -15.33 -20.28 42.62
C ARG A 635 -14.48 -19.02 42.63
N SER A 636 -15.02 -17.95 43.20
CA SER A 636 -14.33 -16.72 43.52
C SER A 636 -13.08 -17.00 44.37
N VAL A 637 -11.90 -16.70 43.84
CA VAL A 637 -10.72 -16.41 44.66
C VAL A 637 -10.53 -14.90 44.64
N SER A 638 -10.92 -14.26 45.74
CA SER A 638 -10.69 -12.86 46.00
C SER A 638 -9.20 -12.62 46.28
N LEU A 639 -8.51 -11.89 45.40
CA LEU A 639 -7.36 -11.09 45.80
C LEU A 639 -7.74 -9.62 45.61
N GLY A 640 -8.11 -9.00 46.72
CA GLY A 640 -8.29 -7.56 46.80
C GLY A 640 -6.94 -6.88 46.92
N THR A 641 -6.69 -5.93 46.04
CA THR A 641 -5.83 -4.78 46.35
C THR A 641 -6.40 -3.56 45.67
N SER A 642 -6.82 -2.64 46.52
CA SER A 642 -7.30 -1.30 46.23
C SER A 642 -6.21 -0.44 45.61
N VAL A 643 -6.49 0.18 44.46
CA VAL A 643 -5.85 1.45 44.08
C VAL A 643 -6.94 2.40 43.59
N THR A 644 -7.04 3.53 44.25
CA THR A 644 -8.00 4.63 44.04
C THR A 644 -7.76 5.31 42.68
N PRO A 645 -8.81 5.83 42.00
CA PRO A 645 -8.68 6.42 40.67
C PRO A 645 -8.36 7.92 40.72
N LEU A 646 -7.43 8.37 39.88
CA LEU A 646 -7.30 9.79 39.50
C LEU A 646 -8.24 10.06 38.31
N SER A 647 -9.12 11.05 38.50
CA SER A 647 -10.21 11.50 37.61
C SER A 647 -9.69 12.44 36.48
N PRO A 648 -10.51 12.93 35.52
CA PRO A 648 -10.32 12.61 34.10
C PRO A 648 -10.10 13.86 33.21
N TYR A 649 -9.39 13.70 32.08
CA TYR A 649 -9.53 14.65 30.98
C TYR A 649 -10.65 14.17 30.04
N ARG A 650 -11.70 15.00 29.94
CA ARG A 650 -12.92 14.80 29.13
C ARG A 650 -12.57 14.50 27.67
N SER A 651 -13.03 13.35 27.18
CA SER A 651 -13.14 13.08 25.74
C SER A 651 -14.61 13.16 25.35
N HIS A 652 -14.90 13.98 24.33
CA HIS A 652 -16.21 14.08 23.72
C HIS A 652 -16.61 12.73 23.08
N GLU A 653 -17.90 12.43 23.19
CA GLU A 653 -18.59 11.21 22.76
C GLU A 653 -18.10 10.70 21.39
N ARG A 654 -17.37 9.59 21.40
CA ARG A 654 -17.04 8.80 20.22
C ARG A 654 -18.07 7.67 20.11
N LYS A 655 -18.84 7.63 19.02
CA LYS A 655 -19.42 6.37 18.53
C LYS A 655 -18.38 5.68 17.65
N PRO A 656 -17.88 4.50 18.03
CA PRO A 656 -16.82 3.79 17.31
C PRO A 656 -17.40 2.78 16.31
N CYS A 657 -16.72 2.67 15.16
CA CYS A 657 -16.92 1.63 14.16
C CYS A 657 -15.95 0.48 14.49
N VAL A 658 -16.48 -0.75 14.60
CA VAL A 658 -15.78 -1.94 15.10
C VAL A 658 -14.94 -2.55 13.98
N CYS A 659 -13.85 -1.88 13.59
CA CYS A 659 -12.94 -2.42 12.58
C CYS A 659 -11.51 -2.24 13.08
N GLY A 660 -11.00 -3.25 13.80
CA GLY A 660 -9.66 -3.32 14.38
C GLY A 660 -8.56 -3.46 13.33
N ALA A 661 -8.23 -2.38 12.61
CA ALA A 661 -7.12 -2.37 11.64
C ALA A 661 -5.76 -1.97 12.25
N ALA A 662 -5.69 -1.64 13.54
CA ALA A 662 -4.45 -1.24 14.22
C ALA A 662 -3.59 -2.40 14.74
N LEU A 663 -4.07 -3.66 14.67
CA LEU A 663 -3.49 -4.81 15.37
C LEU A 663 -2.35 -5.52 14.62
N CYS A 664 -1.96 -5.10 13.40
CA CYS A 664 -1.04 -5.87 12.55
C CYS A 664 0.46 -5.53 12.70
N ARG A 665 0.89 -4.75 13.70
CA ARG A 665 2.31 -4.56 14.02
C ARG A 665 2.66 -5.19 15.37
N GLY A 666 2.67 -6.52 15.42
CA GLY A 666 3.19 -7.28 16.56
C GLY A 666 4.24 -8.29 16.07
N ARG A 667 5.49 -8.10 16.45
CA ARG A 667 6.55 -9.09 16.21
C ARG A 667 6.59 -10.07 17.38
N ILE A 668 6.72 -11.36 17.03
CA ILE A 668 7.03 -12.46 17.92
C ILE A 668 8.37 -12.14 18.63
N PRO A 669 8.44 -12.14 19.97
CA PRO A 669 9.72 -12.06 20.66
C PRO A 669 10.52 -13.34 20.39
N HIS A 670 11.72 -13.19 19.83
CA HIS A 670 12.66 -14.30 19.72
C HIS A 670 13.07 -14.74 21.13
N GLY A 671 12.82 -16.02 21.43
CA GLY A 671 13.16 -16.63 22.70
C GLY A 671 14.66 -16.58 23.01
N ARG A 672 14.97 -16.25 24.25
CA ARG A 672 16.14 -16.76 24.95
C ARG A 672 15.72 -17.21 26.35
N ASP A 673 16.13 -18.44 26.64
CA ASP A 673 16.30 -19.04 27.96
C ASP A 673 15.07 -19.26 28.84
N MET A 674 14.45 -20.43 28.65
CA MET A 674 14.07 -21.27 29.80
C MET A 674 14.57 -22.69 29.55
N ARG A 675 15.63 -23.07 30.26
CA ARG A 675 16.01 -24.47 30.50
C ARG A 675 15.18 -24.98 31.69
N ALA A 676 14.64 -26.18 31.51
CA ALA A 676 14.04 -27.11 32.48
C ALA A 676 12.82 -26.62 33.26
#